data_AF-A0A1Z3U590-F1
#
_entry.id   AF-A0A1Z3U590-F1
#
_cell.length_a   1.000
_cell.length_b   1.000
_cell.length_c   1.000
_cell.angle_alpha   90.00
_cell.angle_beta   90.00
_cell.angle_gamma   90.00
#
_symmetry.space_group_name_H-M   'P 1'
#
loop_
_entity.id
_entity.type
_entity.pdbx_description
1 polymer ?
#
loop_
_entity_poly.entity_id
_entity_poly.type
_entity_poly.pdbx_seq_one_letter_code
_entity_poly.pdbx_strand_id
1 'polypeptide(L)'
;MATGDAFSDEQIDDILNRMLKKAQRKGEAFDKAAIQEAAAELTKEELFARLSEQRLRVASQRASQKIDAQLAGMTAIGDEADRLKAYNVGSEKQGLGGSFSVDAEARARTVALWGEAERQLRDAGLMDKLSGFAVDEGFERAIRRERSRLNGADIAPTGDPDALKVAEMLNALSEKGRLMQNDVGAWIGRLDGYSGRQSHDRLRVSGGFWREFQAGGLGAIKDMKGASLKASRRAFREWRDFIRPKLADETFAGIEARDVEDGWLDDAKALHRAGAIDDAADVREVFLYRVWFDIVSGKSEVLGGLDDIGDFRPPASKARSVSKHRVLHYKTPDDAHDYALRFGRGSLLANAMGELERAARNTALMNRWGPAPEAMFENTVGKLHAEARARGDAGAANRLMRAQRRAEFDELTGAGNQPDSLRLAMIGRSIRLQQSLAKLGGMVLSGLSDTSLAATAMKRAGATWLDGYNGALQGVTRMQGAEGKAAADLLDVGARSAAAHLTGRFHAADGPLGMAAQAQRFFYRINLFEFWQDGLRRGVAEMYSAHLGAEARNAWGALNAGTRETLERYGIEADDWELVRKGLIEPEQAAEGFAGMRSRREAALDAADTADPEDRRYFTFEALDGVSDRDLFKRAGLSGEAATPEAARRLREDLRVRVQAMVGGVLDDAMTEARARERVAMTRGIKPGTVWGEAVRSFTQFWSFSAAIMGRHVAPAAKGYAGQAPVALLAHLILASTALGYLSLQAKQVAKGRELRPMTDDDGEFQGGKLFLASLLQGGGLGLYGDFFFGEASRNGMPATLSAFAGPAVGEAEKLRGIMADLISGDPERLEDVPAAGFRFAKDNTPFLNLFYARTALDYLLLYRIQEAISPGSVERYENRVEEQTGAGFIISPSEAIGA
;
A
#
# COMPACT_ATOMS: atom_id res chain seq x y z
N MET A 1 1.73 7.22 -27.14
CA MET A 1 2.91 6.58 -27.78
C MET A 1 4.14 6.87 -26.93
N ALA A 2 5.04 5.89 -26.77
CA ALA A 2 5.88 5.67 -25.58
C ALA A 2 7.04 6.67 -25.36
N THR A 3 7.54 6.70 -24.12
CA THR A 3 8.74 7.40 -23.64
C THR A 3 10.06 6.72 -24.08
N GLY A 4 9.99 5.55 -24.70
CA GLY A 4 11.15 4.70 -25.02
C GLY A 4 11.71 4.81 -26.44
N ASP A 5 11.09 5.54 -27.38
CA ASP A 5 11.47 5.43 -28.80
C ASP A 5 12.53 6.45 -29.27
N ALA A 6 13.46 6.85 -28.39
CA ALA A 6 14.61 7.63 -28.85
C ALA A 6 15.70 6.69 -29.38
N PHE A 7 15.98 5.58 -28.68
CA PHE A 7 16.84 4.44 -29.06
C PHE A 7 16.54 3.27 -28.10
N SER A 8 16.45 2.02 -28.57
CA SER A 8 16.41 0.83 -27.71
C SER A 8 17.77 0.61 -27.02
N ASP A 9 17.80 -0.15 -25.93
CA ASP A 9 19.05 -0.43 -25.18
C ASP A 9 20.09 -1.10 -26.10
N GLU A 10 19.64 -2.01 -26.99
CA GLU A 10 20.46 -2.62 -28.04
C GLU A 10 20.91 -1.62 -29.10
N GLN A 11 20.10 -0.62 -29.43
CA GLN A 11 20.51 0.44 -30.37
C GLN A 11 21.50 1.42 -29.75
N ILE A 12 21.42 1.71 -28.45
CA ILE A 12 22.42 2.53 -27.75
C ILE A 12 23.74 1.76 -27.69
N ASP A 13 23.70 0.49 -27.30
CA ASP A 13 24.89 -0.37 -27.29
C ASP A 13 25.46 -0.59 -28.70
N ASP A 14 24.63 -0.73 -29.73
CA ASP A 14 25.07 -0.84 -31.12
C ASP A 14 25.56 0.49 -31.70
N ILE A 15 25.01 1.64 -31.29
CA ILE A 15 25.57 2.97 -31.63
C ILE A 15 26.93 3.13 -30.97
N LEU A 16 27.07 2.78 -29.68
CA LEU A 16 28.33 2.81 -28.94
C LEU A 16 29.37 1.87 -29.56
N ASN A 17 28.97 0.64 -29.86
CA ASN A 17 29.83 -0.37 -30.48
C ASN A 17 30.17 -0.01 -31.93
N ARG A 18 29.26 0.62 -32.69
CA ARG A 18 29.56 1.17 -34.03
C ARG A 18 30.47 2.37 -33.96
N MET A 19 30.32 3.27 -32.99
CA MET A 19 31.25 4.39 -32.79
C MET A 19 32.63 3.89 -32.40
N LEU A 20 32.74 2.93 -31.48
CA LEU A 20 33.99 2.26 -31.11
C LEU A 20 34.61 1.50 -32.30
N LYS A 21 33.82 0.71 -33.04
CA LYS A 21 34.30 0.00 -34.24
C LYS A 21 34.66 0.94 -35.38
N LYS A 22 34.00 2.09 -35.53
CA LYS A 22 34.27 3.09 -36.57
C LYS A 22 35.49 3.95 -36.22
N ALA A 23 35.73 4.19 -34.94
CA ALA A 23 36.99 4.73 -34.41
C ALA A 23 38.15 3.74 -34.56
N GLN A 24 37.90 2.44 -34.38
CA GLN A 24 38.92 1.38 -34.56
C GLN A 24 39.19 1.04 -36.04
N ARG A 25 38.18 1.13 -36.93
CA ARG A 25 38.32 0.77 -38.37
C ARG A 25 38.88 1.88 -39.24
N LYS A 26 38.78 3.16 -38.88
CA LYS A 26 39.39 4.25 -39.66
C LYS A 26 40.83 4.49 -39.20
N GLY A 27 41.69 3.56 -39.60
CA GLY A 27 43.14 3.64 -39.47
C GLY A 27 43.84 4.47 -40.56
N GLU A 28 43.15 5.08 -41.52
CA GLU A 28 43.81 5.82 -42.61
C GLU A 28 43.14 7.16 -42.96
N ALA A 29 43.97 8.21 -42.88
CA ALA A 29 43.91 9.51 -43.53
C ALA A 29 42.56 10.25 -43.57
N PHE A 30 42.09 10.72 -42.43
CA PHE A 30 41.39 12.02 -42.31
C PHE A 30 41.64 12.53 -40.89
N ASP A 31 42.02 13.80 -40.80
CA ASP A 31 42.55 14.52 -39.63
C ASP A 31 42.31 13.85 -38.26
N LYS A 32 43.35 13.15 -37.78
CA LYS A 32 43.37 12.47 -36.49
C LYS A 32 43.09 13.43 -35.34
N ALA A 33 43.43 14.72 -35.46
CA ALA A 33 43.26 15.69 -34.38
C ALA A 33 41.79 16.08 -34.19
N ALA A 34 41.04 16.36 -35.25
CA ALA A 34 39.64 16.80 -35.15
C ALA A 34 38.67 15.71 -34.67
N ILE A 35 38.92 14.45 -35.02
CA ILE A 35 38.13 13.31 -34.53
C ILE A 35 38.61 12.87 -33.13
N GLN A 36 39.91 12.98 -32.82
CA GLN A 36 40.39 12.73 -31.45
C GLN A 36 39.93 13.83 -30.49
N GLU A 37 39.84 15.10 -30.89
CA GLU A 37 39.33 16.19 -30.05
C GLU A 37 37.82 16.03 -29.81
N ALA A 38 37.03 15.74 -30.85
CA ALA A 38 35.58 15.54 -30.70
C ALA A 38 35.18 14.19 -30.06
N ALA A 39 36.04 13.15 -30.11
CA ALA A 39 35.79 11.84 -29.49
C ALA A 39 36.52 11.64 -28.15
N ALA A 40 37.55 12.45 -27.83
CA ALA A 40 38.22 12.46 -26.52
C ALA A 40 37.60 13.47 -25.54
N GLU A 41 36.82 14.45 -26.02
CA GLU A 41 36.04 15.33 -25.14
C GLU A 41 34.82 14.66 -24.48
N LEU A 42 34.51 13.41 -24.83
CA LEU A 42 33.38 12.68 -24.27
C LEU A 42 33.86 11.27 -23.89
N THR A 43 34.16 11.07 -22.61
CA THR A 43 34.31 9.75 -22.00
C THR A 43 33.07 8.87 -22.30
N LYS A 44 33.20 7.54 -22.24
CA LYS A 44 32.06 6.61 -22.40
C LYS A 44 30.89 7.00 -21.50
N GLU A 45 31.20 7.51 -20.31
CA GLU A 45 30.27 8.01 -19.30
C GLU A 45 29.60 9.33 -19.71
N GLU A 46 30.34 10.29 -20.29
CA GLU A 46 29.76 11.56 -20.75
C GLU A 46 28.92 11.38 -22.02
N LEU A 47 29.34 10.53 -22.96
CA LEU A 47 28.54 10.18 -24.14
C LEU A 47 27.25 9.48 -23.72
N PHE A 48 27.36 8.57 -22.76
CA PHE A 48 26.23 7.89 -22.14
C PHE A 48 25.28 8.87 -21.44
N ALA A 49 25.82 9.85 -20.71
CA ALA A 49 25.04 10.91 -20.06
C ALA A 49 24.27 11.76 -21.09
N ARG A 50 24.92 12.15 -22.20
CA ARG A 50 24.27 12.93 -23.28
C ARG A 50 23.16 12.17 -23.99
N LEU A 51 23.38 10.91 -24.35
CA LEU A 51 22.35 10.07 -24.98
C LEU A 51 21.17 9.82 -24.04
N SER A 52 21.46 9.56 -22.76
CA SER A 52 20.46 9.44 -21.71
C SER A 52 19.65 10.73 -21.57
N GLU A 53 20.30 11.90 -21.54
CA GLU A 53 19.63 13.19 -21.46
C GLU A 53 18.71 13.46 -22.66
N GLN A 54 19.15 13.16 -23.88
CA GLN A 54 18.33 13.29 -25.08
C GLN A 54 17.09 12.38 -25.03
N ARG A 55 17.26 11.12 -24.61
CA ARG A 55 16.15 10.17 -24.40
C ARG A 55 15.16 10.70 -23.36
N LEU A 56 15.65 11.18 -22.21
CA LEU A 56 14.82 11.72 -21.14
C LEU A 56 14.04 12.96 -21.59
N ARG A 57 14.63 13.82 -22.43
CA ARG A 57 13.96 15.02 -22.96
C ARG A 57 12.79 14.66 -23.88
N VAL A 58 13.00 13.76 -24.85
CA VAL A 58 11.94 13.29 -25.76
C VAL A 58 10.82 12.59 -24.97
N ALA A 59 11.21 11.75 -24.01
CA ALA A 59 10.27 11.09 -23.10
C ALA A 59 9.42 12.10 -22.33
N SER A 60 10.03 13.16 -21.79
CA SER A 60 9.33 14.19 -21.02
C SER A 60 8.34 14.98 -21.88
N GLN A 61 8.70 15.35 -23.10
CA GLN A 61 7.79 16.04 -24.02
C GLN A 61 6.55 15.21 -24.36
N ARG A 62 6.73 13.92 -24.66
CA ARG A 62 5.61 13.01 -24.94
C ARG A 62 4.74 12.77 -23.71
N ALA A 63 5.35 12.63 -22.54
CA ALA A 63 4.62 12.49 -21.29
C ALA A 63 3.72 13.71 -21.04
N SER A 64 4.22 14.94 -21.27
CA SER A 64 3.43 16.16 -21.19
C SER A 64 2.22 16.14 -22.14
N GLN A 65 2.40 15.76 -23.41
CA GLN A 65 1.30 15.64 -24.37
C GLN A 65 0.26 14.59 -23.96
N LYS A 66 0.72 13.45 -23.43
CA LYS A 66 -0.16 12.37 -22.93
C LYS A 66 -0.97 12.85 -21.72
N ILE A 67 -0.34 13.56 -20.79
CA ILE A 67 -1.02 14.14 -19.62
C ILE A 67 -2.09 15.13 -20.08
N ASP A 68 -1.74 16.05 -20.97
CA ASP A 68 -2.67 17.04 -21.52
C ASP A 68 -3.88 16.37 -22.18
N ALA A 69 -3.65 15.36 -23.02
CA ALA A 69 -4.72 14.60 -23.67
C ALA A 69 -5.61 13.86 -22.68
N GLN A 70 -5.01 13.22 -21.66
CA GLN A 70 -5.76 12.49 -20.62
C GLN A 70 -6.59 13.44 -19.75
N LEU A 71 -6.03 14.57 -19.32
CA LEU A 71 -6.76 15.59 -18.57
C LEU A 71 -7.87 16.24 -19.40
N ALA A 72 -7.62 16.50 -20.68
CA ALA A 72 -8.64 17.03 -21.60
C ALA A 72 -9.79 16.03 -21.82
N GLY A 73 -9.50 14.73 -21.88
CA GLY A 73 -10.49 13.66 -22.02
C GLY A 73 -11.40 13.47 -20.80
N MET A 74 -10.97 13.89 -19.60
CA MET A 74 -11.73 13.79 -18.35
C MET A 74 -12.79 14.90 -18.19
N THR A 75 -13.55 15.21 -19.23
CA THR A 75 -14.51 16.33 -19.26
C THR A 75 -15.60 16.21 -18.18
N ALA A 76 -16.06 15.00 -17.88
CA ALA A 76 -17.07 14.72 -16.85
C ALA A 76 -16.54 14.79 -15.40
N ILE A 77 -15.22 14.87 -15.20
CA ILE A 77 -14.58 14.76 -13.88
C ILE A 77 -14.56 16.09 -13.12
N GLY A 78 -15.05 17.18 -13.70
CA GLY A 78 -15.12 18.51 -13.07
C GLY A 78 -14.08 19.46 -13.62
N ASP A 79 -13.55 20.32 -12.76
CA ASP A 79 -12.52 21.31 -13.10
C ASP A 79 -11.11 20.70 -13.18
N GLU A 80 -10.11 21.53 -13.49
CA GLU A 80 -8.71 21.09 -13.62
C GLU A 80 -8.16 20.46 -12.34
N ALA A 81 -8.55 20.96 -11.16
CA ALA A 81 -8.10 20.43 -9.88
C ALA A 81 -8.66 19.02 -9.61
N ASP A 82 -9.93 18.79 -9.96
CA ASP A 82 -10.58 17.48 -9.88
C ASP A 82 -10.02 16.50 -10.91
N ARG A 83 -9.69 16.95 -12.12
CA ARG A 83 -9.04 16.11 -13.14
C ARG A 83 -7.63 15.71 -12.73
N LEU A 84 -6.85 16.65 -12.18
CA LEU A 84 -5.54 16.36 -11.61
C LEU A 84 -5.64 15.39 -10.42
N LYS A 85 -6.69 15.51 -9.58
CA LYS A 85 -7.02 14.52 -8.55
C LYS A 85 -7.18 13.13 -9.13
N ALA A 86 -8.04 13.04 -10.14
CA ALA A 86 -8.38 11.79 -10.80
C ALA A 86 -7.16 11.15 -11.43
N TYR A 87 -6.30 11.95 -12.05
CA TYR A 87 -5.03 11.52 -12.61
C TYR A 87 -4.12 10.87 -11.56
N ASN A 88 -3.94 11.50 -10.40
CA ASN A 88 -3.05 11.01 -9.36
C ASN A 88 -3.64 9.85 -8.55
N VAL A 89 -4.82 10.05 -7.96
CA VAL A 89 -5.39 9.15 -6.95
C VAL A 89 -6.75 8.57 -7.33
N GLY A 90 -7.16 8.71 -8.60
CA GLY A 90 -8.40 8.16 -9.14
C GLY A 90 -9.62 8.99 -8.79
N SER A 91 -10.77 8.66 -9.37
CA SER A 91 -12.08 9.27 -9.18
C SER A 91 -13.21 8.25 -9.15
N GLU A 92 -14.23 8.55 -8.35
CA GLU A 92 -15.49 7.80 -8.28
C GLU A 92 -16.60 8.45 -9.10
N LYS A 93 -16.33 9.60 -9.72
CA LYS A 93 -17.25 10.23 -10.68
C LYS A 93 -17.28 9.39 -11.96
N GLN A 94 -18.44 9.37 -12.62
CA GLN A 94 -18.58 8.84 -13.97
C GLN A 94 -17.72 9.63 -14.95
N GLY A 95 -17.19 8.96 -15.97
CA GLY A 95 -16.39 9.59 -17.01
C GLY A 95 -15.17 8.77 -17.42
N LEU A 96 -14.80 8.92 -18.69
CA LEU A 96 -13.70 8.19 -19.30
C LEU A 96 -12.38 8.42 -18.56
N GLY A 97 -11.72 7.33 -18.16
CA GLY A 97 -10.38 7.31 -17.59
C GLY A 97 -10.25 7.92 -16.18
N GLY A 98 -11.34 8.35 -15.55
CA GLY A 98 -11.30 9.02 -14.25
C GLY A 98 -10.79 8.15 -13.10
N SER A 99 -10.85 6.82 -13.21
CA SER A 99 -10.43 5.86 -12.17
C SER A 99 -9.10 5.18 -12.46
N PHE A 100 -8.67 5.14 -13.73
CA PHE A 100 -7.34 4.66 -14.08
C PHE A 100 -6.29 5.75 -13.79
N SER A 101 -5.86 5.81 -12.54
CA SER A 101 -4.88 6.77 -12.01
C SER A 101 -3.47 6.20 -11.86
N VAL A 102 -2.51 7.04 -11.47
CA VAL A 102 -1.15 6.61 -11.10
C VAL A 102 -1.20 5.60 -9.94
N ASP A 103 -2.01 5.87 -8.92
CA ASP A 103 -2.24 4.99 -7.76
C ASP A 103 -2.84 3.63 -8.18
N ALA A 104 -3.84 3.63 -9.06
CA ALA A 104 -4.48 2.41 -9.55
C ALA A 104 -3.52 1.56 -10.38
N GLU A 105 -2.73 2.20 -11.26
CA GLU A 105 -1.70 1.53 -12.05
C GLU A 105 -0.60 0.92 -11.17
N ALA A 106 -0.12 1.67 -10.16
CA ALA A 106 0.89 1.19 -9.22
C ALA A 106 0.42 -0.05 -8.44
N ARG A 107 -0.84 -0.06 -7.98
CA ARG A 107 -1.45 -1.23 -7.34
C ARG A 107 -1.55 -2.41 -8.29
N ALA A 108 -2.07 -2.19 -9.50
CA ALA A 108 -2.23 -3.25 -10.50
C ALA A 108 -0.90 -3.93 -10.84
N ARG A 109 0.16 -3.13 -11.08
CA ARG A 109 1.52 -3.64 -11.35
C ARG A 109 2.12 -4.40 -10.17
N THR A 110 1.93 -3.90 -8.94
CA THR A 110 2.38 -4.59 -7.72
C THR A 110 1.74 -5.97 -7.60
N VAL A 111 0.41 -6.02 -7.73
CA VAL A 111 -0.38 -7.25 -7.64
C VAL A 111 0.02 -8.23 -8.74
N ALA A 112 0.19 -7.78 -9.98
CA ALA A 112 0.56 -8.63 -11.11
C ALA A 112 1.94 -9.28 -10.92
N LEU A 113 2.95 -8.51 -10.49
CA LEU A 113 4.29 -9.03 -10.22
C LEU A 113 4.28 -10.05 -9.08
N TRP A 114 3.55 -9.74 -8.01
CA TRP A 114 3.51 -10.62 -6.85
C TRP A 114 2.64 -11.85 -7.07
N GLY A 115 1.53 -11.74 -7.82
CA GLY A 115 0.65 -12.86 -8.09
C GLY A 115 1.32 -13.96 -8.88
N GLU A 116 2.15 -13.60 -9.86
CA GLU A 116 3.00 -14.55 -10.56
C GLU A 116 3.98 -15.26 -9.61
N ALA A 117 4.63 -14.51 -8.71
CA ALA A 117 5.56 -15.06 -7.74
C ALA A 117 4.89 -16.04 -6.77
N GLU A 118 3.77 -15.62 -6.17
CA GLU A 118 3.03 -16.39 -5.19
C GLU A 118 2.51 -17.70 -5.80
N ARG A 119 1.98 -17.65 -7.03
CA ARG A 119 1.53 -18.86 -7.74
C ARG A 119 2.68 -19.86 -7.91
N GLN A 120 3.82 -19.42 -8.44
CA GLN A 120 4.98 -20.29 -8.66
C GLN A 120 5.50 -20.90 -7.35
N LEU A 121 5.51 -20.13 -6.26
CA LEU A 121 5.93 -20.61 -4.93
C LEU A 121 4.93 -21.61 -4.34
N ARG A 122 3.63 -21.42 -4.56
CA ARG A 122 2.58 -22.34 -4.09
C ARG A 122 2.59 -23.64 -4.88
N ASP A 123 2.69 -23.58 -6.21
CA ASP A 123 2.78 -24.76 -7.08
C ASP A 123 4.03 -25.60 -6.77
N ALA A 124 5.10 -24.95 -6.31
CA ALA A 124 6.31 -25.63 -5.85
C ALA A 124 6.24 -26.17 -4.41
N GLY A 125 5.19 -25.88 -3.63
CA GLY A 125 5.11 -26.24 -2.22
C GLY A 125 6.08 -25.48 -1.31
N LEU A 126 6.60 -24.33 -1.76
CA LEU A 126 7.65 -23.56 -1.09
C LEU A 126 7.13 -22.33 -0.34
N MET A 127 5.89 -21.91 -0.59
CA MET A 127 5.30 -20.73 0.05
C MET A 127 5.30 -20.85 1.58
N ASP A 128 4.89 -21.99 2.13
CA ASP A 128 4.78 -22.18 3.58
C ASP A 128 6.14 -22.15 4.29
N LYS A 129 7.21 -22.58 3.61
CA LYS A 129 8.60 -22.48 4.10
C LYS A 129 9.06 -21.02 4.21
N LEU A 130 8.55 -20.13 3.35
CA LEU A 130 8.94 -18.71 3.30
C LEU A 130 8.01 -17.79 4.10
N SER A 131 6.76 -18.20 4.31
CA SER A 131 5.73 -17.40 5.01
C SER A 131 5.50 -17.82 6.47
N GLY A 132 6.34 -18.71 7.00
CA GLY A 132 6.30 -19.16 8.39
C GLY A 132 6.37 -18.02 9.42
N PHE A 133 5.89 -18.29 10.64
CA PHE A 133 5.92 -17.31 11.74
C PHE A 133 7.36 -17.02 12.19
N ALA A 134 8.20 -18.05 12.24
CA ALA A 134 9.64 -17.93 12.44
C ALA A 134 10.34 -17.95 11.09
N VAL A 135 11.35 -17.09 10.93
CA VAL A 135 12.22 -17.09 9.76
C VAL A 135 13.20 -18.25 9.91
N ASP A 136 13.25 -19.13 8.92
CA ASP A 136 14.33 -20.12 8.80
C ASP A 136 15.58 -19.40 8.28
N GLU A 137 16.45 -18.99 9.22
CA GLU A 137 17.68 -18.27 8.90
C GLU A 137 18.61 -19.08 7.99
N GLY A 138 18.65 -20.40 8.15
CA GLY A 138 19.49 -21.29 7.35
C GLY A 138 19.01 -21.35 5.90
N PHE A 139 17.70 -21.53 5.72
CA PHE A 139 17.08 -21.56 4.40
C PHE A 139 17.19 -20.21 3.68
N GLU A 140 16.92 -19.09 4.36
CA GLU A 140 17.10 -17.76 3.76
C GLU A 140 18.55 -17.47 3.36
N ARG A 141 19.51 -17.94 4.17
CA ARG A 141 20.94 -17.84 3.85
C ARG A 141 21.28 -18.65 2.61
N ALA A 142 20.79 -19.88 2.49
CA ALA A 142 20.97 -20.71 1.31
C ALA A 142 20.41 -20.03 0.06
N ILE A 143 19.19 -19.48 0.12
CA ILE A 143 18.59 -18.73 -1.00
C ILE A 143 19.45 -17.53 -1.40
N ARG A 144 19.95 -16.75 -0.45
CA ARG A 144 20.82 -15.59 -0.75
C ARG A 144 22.12 -15.99 -1.43
N ARG A 145 22.73 -17.10 -1.01
CA ARG A 145 23.93 -17.66 -1.65
C ARG A 145 23.65 -18.10 -3.08
N GLU A 146 22.56 -18.85 -3.31
CA GLU A 146 22.15 -19.26 -4.66
C GLU A 146 21.84 -18.06 -5.55
N ARG A 147 21.12 -17.04 -5.04
CA ARG A 147 20.89 -15.80 -5.79
C ARG A 147 22.18 -15.09 -6.15
N SER A 148 23.12 -14.98 -5.22
CA SER A 148 24.43 -14.36 -5.47
C SER A 148 25.19 -15.11 -6.56
N ARG A 149 25.17 -16.46 -6.52
CA ARG A 149 25.80 -17.34 -7.51
C ARG A 149 25.17 -17.19 -8.89
N LEU A 150 23.83 -17.18 -8.98
CA LEU A 150 23.09 -16.94 -10.22
C LEU A 150 23.38 -15.56 -10.83
N ASN A 151 23.85 -14.62 -10.02
CA ASN A 151 24.24 -13.27 -10.43
C ASN A 151 25.76 -13.08 -10.54
N GLY A 152 26.55 -14.15 -10.69
CA GLY A 152 27.97 -14.06 -11.06
C GLY A 152 28.97 -14.20 -9.91
N ALA A 153 28.53 -14.30 -8.64
CA ALA A 153 29.45 -14.51 -7.53
C ALA A 153 30.09 -15.91 -7.58
N ASP A 154 31.42 -15.95 -7.39
CA ASP A 154 32.20 -17.19 -7.29
C ASP A 154 31.99 -17.87 -5.93
N ILE A 155 30.90 -18.64 -5.82
CA ILE A 155 30.49 -19.32 -4.59
C ILE A 155 30.03 -20.73 -4.93
N ALA A 156 30.46 -21.70 -4.11
CA ALA A 156 30.02 -23.08 -4.24
C ALA A 156 28.49 -23.20 -4.10
N PRO A 157 27.83 -24.07 -4.89
CA PRO A 157 26.42 -24.39 -4.72
C PRO A 157 26.11 -24.85 -3.29
N THR A 158 24.95 -24.47 -2.78
CA THR A 158 24.47 -24.85 -1.45
C THR A 158 24.07 -26.31 -1.36
N GLY A 159 23.71 -26.93 -2.49
CA GLY A 159 23.18 -28.29 -2.56
C GLY A 159 21.71 -28.40 -2.15
N ASP A 160 21.05 -27.29 -1.84
CA ASP A 160 19.62 -27.25 -1.51
C ASP A 160 18.79 -26.93 -2.77
N PRO A 161 18.06 -27.91 -3.32
CA PRO A 161 17.27 -27.72 -4.54
C PRO A 161 16.09 -26.76 -4.35
N ASP A 162 15.53 -26.68 -3.14
CA ASP A 162 14.44 -25.77 -2.83
C ASP A 162 14.96 -24.34 -2.76
N ALA A 163 16.12 -24.13 -2.13
CA ALA A 163 16.75 -22.81 -2.06
C ALA A 163 17.13 -22.29 -3.46
N LEU A 164 17.66 -23.16 -4.33
CA LEU A 164 17.95 -22.82 -5.73
C LEU A 164 16.69 -22.42 -6.48
N LYS A 165 15.62 -23.20 -6.36
CA LYS A 165 14.35 -22.93 -7.03
C LYS A 165 13.74 -21.59 -6.61
N VAL A 166 13.75 -21.27 -5.30
CA VAL A 166 13.32 -19.95 -4.82
C VAL A 166 14.25 -18.85 -5.35
N ALA A 167 15.56 -19.08 -5.38
CA ALA A 167 16.53 -18.11 -5.87
C ALA A 167 16.28 -17.76 -7.35
N GLU A 168 16.04 -18.75 -8.20
CA GLU A 168 15.70 -18.57 -9.62
C GLU A 168 14.43 -17.73 -9.80
N MET A 169 13.36 -18.06 -9.08
CA MET A 169 12.09 -17.32 -9.13
C MET A 169 12.27 -15.86 -8.71
N LEU A 170 12.92 -15.62 -7.56
CA LEU A 170 13.16 -14.26 -7.07
C LEU A 170 14.08 -13.47 -8.01
N ASN A 171 15.04 -14.11 -8.67
CA ASN A 171 15.92 -13.43 -9.62
C ASN A 171 15.17 -13.03 -10.89
N ALA A 172 14.33 -13.91 -11.43
CA ALA A 172 13.47 -13.61 -12.59
C ALA A 172 12.52 -12.43 -12.30
N LEU A 173 11.96 -12.36 -11.08
CA LEU A 173 11.08 -11.26 -10.67
C LEU A 173 11.83 -9.94 -10.49
N SER A 174 13.01 -9.95 -9.86
CA SER A 174 13.87 -8.76 -9.76
C SER A 174 14.25 -8.25 -11.15
N GLU A 175 14.59 -9.15 -12.09
CA GLU A 175 14.90 -8.78 -13.48
C GLU A 175 13.68 -8.19 -14.20
N LYS A 176 12.50 -8.78 -14.03
CA LYS A 176 11.25 -8.24 -14.58
C LYS A 176 10.97 -6.83 -14.06
N GLY A 177 11.09 -6.61 -12.74
CA GLY A 177 10.93 -5.28 -12.13
C GLY A 177 11.98 -4.26 -12.60
N ARG A 178 13.21 -4.71 -12.89
CA ARG A 178 14.27 -3.89 -13.48
C ARG A 178 13.91 -3.45 -14.91
N LEU A 179 13.58 -4.40 -15.77
CA LEU A 179 13.23 -4.16 -17.18
C LEU A 179 11.99 -3.27 -17.31
N MET A 180 10.98 -3.47 -16.48
CA MET A 180 9.77 -2.61 -16.45
C MET A 180 10.11 -1.14 -16.15
N GLN A 181 11.02 -0.88 -15.21
CA GLN A 181 11.45 0.48 -14.91
C GLN A 181 12.28 1.07 -16.07
N ASN A 182 13.10 0.26 -16.73
CA ASN A 182 13.90 0.70 -17.88
C ASN A 182 13.01 1.05 -19.09
N ASP A 183 11.94 0.27 -19.30
CA ASP A 183 10.95 0.49 -20.38
C ASP A 183 10.29 1.89 -20.32
N VAL A 184 10.20 2.48 -19.12
CA VAL A 184 9.57 3.79 -18.90
C VAL A 184 10.56 4.93 -18.67
N GLY A 185 11.86 4.67 -18.82
CA GLY A 185 12.90 5.70 -18.87
C GLY A 185 14.00 5.59 -17.82
N ALA A 186 13.96 4.62 -16.91
CA ALA A 186 15.11 4.33 -16.05
C ALA A 186 16.24 3.62 -16.82
N TRP A 187 17.41 3.55 -16.21
CA TRP A 187 18.55 2.80 -16.70
C TRP A 187 19.20 2.05 -15.53
N ILE A 188 18.63 0.91 -15.15
CA ILE A 188 19.15 0.08 -14.08
C ILE A 188 19.95 -1.06 -14.70
N GLY A 189 21.25 -1.16 -14.40
CA GLY A 189 22.10 -2.28 -14.82
C GLY A 189 21.90 -3.54 -13.97
N ARG A 190 22.43 -4.68 -14.44
CA ARG A 190 22.57 -5.89 -13.59
C ARG A 190 23.69 -5.66 -12.57
N LEU A 191 23.52 -6.20 -11.37
CA LEU A 191 24.52 -6.11 -10.30
C LEU A 191 25.17 -7.47 -10.11
N ASP A 192 26.49 -7.50 -10.17
CA ASP A 192 27.27 -8.71 -9.88
C ASP A 192 27.09 -9.13 -8.42
N GLY A 193 26.99 -10.44 -8.18
CA GLY A 193 26.76 -11.04 -6.86
C GLY A 193 25.48 -10.56 -6.16
N TYR A 194 24.45 -10.16 -6.91
CA TYR A 194 23.20 -9.70 -6.29
C TYR A 194 22.45 -10.80 -5.54
N SER A 195 22.25 -10.62 -4.23
CA SER A 195 21.53 -11.57 -3.37
C SER A 195 20.15 -11.07 -2.92
N GLY A 196 19.67 -9.97 -3.50
CA GLY A 196 18.41 -9.30 -3.15
C GLY A 196 18.63 -7.93 -2.50
N ARG A 197 17.56 -7.13 -2.41
CA ARG A 197 17.62 -5.78 -1.85
C ARG A 197 18.09 -5.74 -0.40
N GLN A 198 18.94 -4.75 -0.11
CA GLN A 198 19.26 -4.33 1.25
C GLN A 198 18.13 -3.46 1.80
N SER A 199 17.58 -3.85 2.95
CA SER A 199 16.62 -3.06 3.71
C SER A 199 17.20 -2.72 5.08
N HIS A 200 16.72 -1.63 5.67
CA HIS A 200 17.24 -1.13 6.94
C HIS A 200 16.09 -0.82 7.90
N ASP A 201 16.03 -1.51 9.03
CA ASP A 201 15.15 -1.17 10.14
C ASP A 201 15.75 0.02 10.89
N ARG A 202 15.12 1.19 10.73
CA ARG A 202 15.58 2.46 11.28
C ARG A 202 15.71 2.41 12.80
N LEU A 203 14.84 1.67 13.49
CA LEU A 203 14.91 1.51 14.95
C LEU A 203 16.12 0.70 15.37
N ARG A 204 16.37 -0.42 14.69
CA ARG A 204 17.51 -1.29 15.00
C ARG A 204 18.82 -0.57 14.72
N VAL A 205 18.90 0.14 13.59
CA VAL A 205 20.07 0.94 13.21
C VAL A 205 20.27 2.15 14.14
N SER A 206 19.19 2.75 14.65
CA SER A 206 19.27 3.85 15.62
C SER A 206 19.51 3.38 17.07
N GLY A 207 19.86 2.11 17.29
CA GLY A 207 20.21 1.59 18.62
C GLY A 207 19.04 1.18 19.51
N GLY A 208 17.81 1.16 18.97
CA GLY A 208 16.60 0.73 19.68
C GLY A 208 16.21 1.68 20.82
N PHE A 209 15.42 2.71 20.49
CA PHE A 209 14.79 3.65 21.44
C PHE A 209 14.25 3.00 22.74
N TRP A 210 13.77 1.76 22.65
CA TRP A 210 13.23 1.00 23.79
C TRP A 210 14.26 0.62 24.86
N ARG A 211 15.55 0.47 24.57
CA ARG A 211 16.56 0.16 25.60
C ARG A 211 16.71 1.28 26.62
N GLU A 212 16.59 2.53 26.17
CA GLU A 212 16.70 3.71 27.05
C GLU A 212 15.37 4.04 27.72
N PHE A 213 14.24 3.87 27.02
CA PHE A 213 12.90 4.02 27.62
C PHE A 213 12.64 2.95 28.71
N GLN A 214 13.03 1.69 28.49
CA GLN A 214 12.94 0.62 29.49
C GLN A 214 13.87 0.86 30.68
N ALA A 215 15.03 1.48 30.48
CA ALA A 215 15.98 1.78 31.54
C ALA A 215 15.60 3.03 32.37
N GLY A 216 14.86 3.99 31.81
CA GLY A 216 14.57 5.29 32.44
C GLY A 216 13.10 5.61 32.75
N GLY A 217 12.15 4.78 32.33
CA GLY A 217 10.71 4.98 32.57
C GLY A 217 10.19 6.35 32.09
N LEU A 218 9.11 6.86 32.70
CA LEU A 218 8.58 8.21 32.44
C LEU A 218 9.59 9.35 32.72
N GLY A 219 10.65 9.08 33.50
CA GLY A 219 11.73 10.01 33.77
C GLY A 219 12.59 10.33 32.54
N ALA A 220 12.70 9.38 31.59
CA ALA A 220 13.41 9.58 30.32
C ALA A 220 12.76 10.63 29.40
N ILE A 221 11.49 10.99 29.64
CA ILE A 221 10.77 12.03 28.91
C ILE A 221 11.29 13.43 29.29
N LYS A 222 11.77 13.63 30.53
CA LYS A 222 12.18 14.94 31.04
C LYS A 222 13.56 15.39 30.53
N ASP A 223 14.50 14.47 30.31
CA ASP A 223 15.88 14.77 29.84
C ASP A 223 16.11 14.38 28.36
N MET A 224 15.05 14.57 27.57
CA MET A 224 14.89 14.03 26.22
C MET A 224 15.96 14.45 25.22
N LYS A 225 16.61 15.62 25.42
CA LYS A 225 17.62 16.15 24.49
C LYS A 225 19.01 15.55 24.72
N GLY A 226 19.41 15.36 25.99
CA GLY A 226 20.75 14.85 26.35
C GLY A 226 20.89 13.34 26.16
N ALA A 227 19.89 12.57 26.59
CA ALA A 227 19.84 11.12 26.40
C ALA A 227 19.85 10.77 24.90
N SER A 228 19.00 11.45 24.13
CA SER A 228 18.91 11.38 22.66
C SER A 228 20.25 11.42 21.93
N LEU A 229 21.13 12.35 22.33
CA LEU A 229 22.39 12.60 21.64
C LEU A 229 23.40 11.49 21.96
N LYS A 230 23.50 11.10 23.24
CA LYS A 230 24.38 9.99 23.67
C LYS A 230 23.94 8.64 23.07
N ALA A 231 22.63 8.39 23.02
CA ALA A 231 22.02 7.23 22.35
C ALA A 231 22.43 7.13 20.89
N SER A 232 22.32 8.24 20.16
CA SER A 232 22.60 8.30 18.73
C SER A 232 24.07 8.02 18.40
N ARG A 233 25.01 8.52 19.21
CA ARG A 233 26.45 8.27 19.08
C ARG A 233 26.80 6.82 19.34
N ARG A 234 26.23 6.22 20.40
CA ARG A 234 26.43 4.81 20.72
C ARG A 234 25.87 3.91 19.62
N ALA A 235 24.67 4.23 19.12
CA ALA A 235 24.03 3.49 18.05
C ALA A 235 24.86 3.50 16.76
N PHE A 236 25.40 4.66 16.37
CA PHE A 236 26.30 4.74 15.21
C PHE A 236 27.53 3.86 15.39
N ARG A 237 28.21 3.93 16.55
CA ARG A 237 29.40 3.09 16.81
C ARG A 237 29.07 1.59 16.78
N GLU A 238 28.00 1.16 17.44
CA GLU A 238 27.55 -0.24 17.40
C GLU A 238 27.24 -0.72 15.97
N TRP A 239 26.65 0.14 15.14
CA TRP A 239 26.35 -0.15 13.75
C TRP A 239 27.61 -0.17 12.87
N ARG A 240 28.47 0.84 13.00
CA ARG A 240 29.76 0.99 12.30
C ARG A 240 30.66 -0.20 12.58
N ASP A 241 30.85 -0.55 13.84
CA ASP A 241 31.76 -1.63 14.26
C ASP A 241 31.27 -3.00 13.77
N PHE A 242 29.95 -3.17 13.65
CA PHE A 242 29.37 -4.37 13.05
C PHE A 242 29.54 -4.44 11.53
N ILE A 243 29.30 -3.33 10.83
CA ILE A 243 29.25 -3.33 9.36
C ILE A 243 30.64 -3.21 8.72
N ARG A 244 31.54 -2.40 9.29
CA ARG A 244 32.88 -2.13 8.71
C ARG A 244 33.68 -3.39 8.34
N PRO A 245 33.80 -4.43 9.18
CA PRO A 245 34.56 -5.63 8.81
C PRO A 245 33.91 -6.46 7.67
N LYS A 246 32.62 -6.23 7.41
CA LYS A 246 31.77 -6.96 6.45
C LYS A 246 31.69 -6.28 5.08
N LEU A 247 32.14 -5.03 4.97
CA LEU A 247 32.08 -4.26 3.73
C LEU A 247 33.27 -4.57 2.82
N ALA A 248 32.99 -4.70 1.53
CA ALA A 248 33.98 -4.84 0.47
C ALA A 248 34.58 -3.47 0.12
N ASP A 249 35.79 -3.46 -0.44
CA ASP A 249 36.54 -2.23 -0.74
C ASP A 249 35.82 -1.35 -1.77
N GLU A 250 34.98 -1.93 -2.62
CA GLU A 250 34.11 -1.22 -3.57
C GLU A 250 33.17 -0.24 -2.88
N THR A 251 32.78 -0.49 -1.62
CA THR A 251 31.98 0.47 -0.82
C THR A 251 32.69 1.81 -0.64
N PHE A 252 34.02 1.79 -0.64
CA PHE A 252 34.87 2.94 -0.42
C PHE A 252 35.61 3.38 -1.70
N ALA A 253 35.29 2.78 -2.85
CA ALA A 253 35.89 3.14 -4.13
C ALA A 253 35.50 4.58 -4.50
N GLY A 254 36.49 5.40 -4.86
CA GLY A 254 36.30 6.82 -5.13
C GLY A 254 36.17 7.69 -3.89
N ILE A 255 36.26 7.14 -2.68
CA ILE A 255 36.32 7.90 -1.43
C ILE A 255 37.80 8.07 -1.05
N GLU A 256 38.50 8.98 -1.73
CA GLU A 256 39.89 9.34 -1.40
C GLU A 256 39.97 10.73 -0.77
N ALA A 257 41.04 10.98 -0.01
CA ALA A 257 41.30 12.26 0.68
C ALA A 257 41.41 13.50 -0.24
N ARG A 258 41.24 13.33 -1.56
CA ARG A 258 41.29 14.37 -2.58
C ARG A 258 39.94 15.07 -2.84
N ASP A 259 38.83 14.51 -2.37
CA ASP A 259 37.48 15.11 -2.44
C ASP A 259 37.15 16.00 -1.23
N VAL A 260 38.17 16.31 -0.41
CA VAL A 260 38.04 17.21 0.72
C VAL A 260 38.20 18.64 0.21
N GLU A 261 37.16 19.18 -0.42
CA GLU A 261 36.98 20.63 -0.51
C GLU A 261 36.87 21.22 0.90
N ASP A 262 37.28 22.48 1.07
CA ASP A 262 37.45 23.17 2.36
C ASP A 262 36.21 23.14 3.30
N GLY A 263 35.02 22.77 2.82
CA GLY A 263 33.83 22.57 3.67
C GLY A 263 33.68 21.18 4.31
N TRP A 264 34.19 20.10 3.69
CA TRP A 264 33.96 18.73 4.16
C TRP A 264 34.73 18.42 5.46
N LEU A 265 35.96 18.94 5.55
CA LEU A 265 36.80 18.77 6.75
C LEU A 265 36.19 19.50 7.95
N ASP A 266 35.51 20.61 7.73
CA ASP A 266 34.87 21.40 8.78
C ASP A 266 33.63 20.69 9.34
N ASP A 267 32.84 20.03 8.49
CA ASP A 267 31.75 19.15 8.90
C ASP A 267 32.27 17.93 9.68
N ALA A 268 33.32 17.27 9.20
CA ALA A 268 33.94 16.14 9.90
C ALA A 268 34.50 16.56 11.27
N LYS A 269 35.19 17.70 11.35
CA LYS A 269 35.65 18.29 12.62
C LYS A 269 34.48 18.68 13.52
N ALA A 270 33.37 19.16 12.98
CA ALA A 270 32.16 19.47 13.75
C ALA A 270 31.54 18.21 14.33
N LEU A 271 31.44 17.13 13.55
CA LEU A 271 30.97 15.81 13.99
C LEU A 271 31.89 15.23 15.08
N HIS A 272 33.20 15.31 14.91
CA HIS A 272 34.18 14.85 15.90
C HIS A 272 34.14 15.68 17.19
N ARG A 273 34.07 17.02 17.11
CA ARG A 273 33.84 17.90 18.28
C ARG A 273 32.53 17.58 18.98
N ALA A 274 31.50 17.23 18.21
CA ALA A 274 30.23 16.76 18.70
C ALA A 274 30.26 15.28 19.13
N GLY A 275 31.42 14.61 19.17
CA GLY A 275 31.59 13.22 19.59
C GLY A 275 30.76 12.20 18.80
N ALA A 276 30.38 12.53 17.57
CA ALA A 276 29.56 11.70 16.68
C ALA A 276 30.39 10.64 15.95
N ILE A 277 31.66 10.94 15.69
CA ILE A 277 32.66 10.06 15.07
C ILE A 277 33.94 10.05 15.92
N ASP A 278 34.68 8.95 15.88
CA ASP A 278 35.89 8.77 16.67
C ASP A 278 37.09 9.49 16.03
N ASP A 279 37.20 9.54 14.70
CA ASP A 279 38.26 10.28 13.98
C ASP A 279 37.72 11.07 12.78
N ALA A 280 37.96 12.40 12.77
CA ALA A 280 37.60 13.26 11.64
C ALA A 280 38.48 13.04 10.40
N ALA A 281 39.67 12.44 10.56
CA ALA A 281 40.56 12.11 9.45
C ALA A 281 40.21 10.77 8.78
N ASP A 282 39.43 9.90 9.44
CA ASP A 282 38.94 8.66 8.84
C ASP A 282 37.75 8.96 7.90
N VAL A 283 38.07 9.23 6.63
CA VAL A 283 37.09 9.53 5.57
C VAL A 283 36.05 8.42 5.41
N ARG A 284 36.44 7.16 5.66
CA ARG A 284 35.52 6.02 5.61
C ARG A 284 34.55 6.07 6.78
N GLU A 285 34.98 6.47 7.97
CA GLU A 285 34.10 6.67 9.12
C GLU A 285 33.09 7.80 8.87
N VAL A 286 33.53 8.94 8.34
CA VAL A 286 32.65 10.07 8.00
C VAL A 286 31.62 9.67 6.96
N PHE A 287 32.02 8.94 5.92
CA PHE A 287 31.11 8.38 4.93
C PHE A 287 30.07 7.45 5.57
N LEU A 288 30.51 6.51 6.42
CA LEU A 288 29.61 5.60 7.12
C LEU A 288 28.64 6.34 8.04
N TYR A 289 29.07 7.43 8.69
CA TYR A 289 28.19 8.27 9.49
C TYR A 289 27.08 8.92 8.65
N ARG A 290 27.41 9.42 7.45
CA ARG A 290 26.41 9.97 6.52
C ARG A 290 25.42 8.91 6.05
N VAL A 291 25.91 7.73 5.64
CA VAL A 291 25.05 6.60 5.27
C VAL A 291 24.14 6.20 6.43
N TRP A 292 24.66 6.10 7.65
CA TRP A 292 23.87 5.84 8.85
C TRP A 292 22.82 6.92 9.10
N PHE A 293 23.20 8.19 8.95
CA PHE A 293 22.28 9.32 9.11
C PHE A 293 21.16 9.29 8.07
N ASP A 294 21.43 8.96 6.82
CA ASP A 294 20.42 8.84 5.76
C ASP A 294 19.48 7.64 5.98
N ILE A 295 19.98 6.55 6.55
CA ILE A 295 19.17 5.43 7.00
C ILE A 295 18.25 5.89 8.13
N VAL A 296 18.81 6.44 9.21
CA VAL A 296 18.04 6.83 10.41
C VAL A 296 17.06 7.98 10.10
N SER A 297 17.42 8.94 9.27
CA SER A 297 16.54 10.04 8.86
C SER A 297 15.48 9.63 7.83
N GLY A 298 15.64 8.46 7.19
CA GLY A 298 14.72 7.98 6.16
C GLY A 298 14.90 8.66 4.80
N LYS A 299 15.92 9.54 4.67
CA LYS A 299 16.32 10.12 3.38
C LYS A 299 16.70 9.03 2.37
N SER A 300 17.25 7.90 2.82
CA SER A 300 17.55 6.74 1.96
C SER A 300 16.33 6.01 1.37
N GLU A 301 15.11 6.21 1.92
CA GLU A 301 13.88 5.56 1.43
C GLU A 301 13.08 6.46 0.47
N VAL A 302 13.34 7.77 0.51
CA VAL A 302 12.78 8.74 -0.41
C VAL A 302 13.69 8.83 -1.62
N LEU A 303 13.13 8.62 -2.80
CA LEU A 303 13.83 8.73 -4.09
C LEU A 303 13.96 10.21 -4.51
N GLY A 304 14.40 11.05 -3.57
CA GLY A 304 14.71 12.47 -3.72
C GLY A 304 16.19 12.71 -3.42
N GLY A 305 16.75 13.75 -4.02
CA GLY A 305 18.18 14.06 -4.09
C GLY A 305 19.01 13.72 -2.85
N LEU A 306 20.11 13.02 -3.10
CA LEU A 306 21.33 13.12 -2.30
C LEU A 306 21.90 14.53 -2.55
N ASP A 307 21.36 15.53 -1.86
CA ASP A 307 21.84 16.93 -1.97
C ASP A 307 22.95 17.24 -0.96
N ASP A 308 23.47 16.26 -0.21
CA ASP A 308 24.50 16.43 0.84
C ASP A 308 25.81 15.65 0.58
N ILE A 309 26.09 15.25 -0.67
CA ILE A 309 27.45 14.80 -1.06
C ILE A 309 28.05 15.92 -1.91
N GLY A 310 29.28 16.33 -1.55
CA GLY A 310 30.00 17.49 -2.11
C GLY A 310 29.99 17.57 -3.63
N ASP A 311 30.11 18.81 -4.08
CA ASP A 311 29.81 19.40 -5.38
C ASP A 311 29.85 18.49 -6.64
N PHE A 312 28.69 18.32 -7.32
CA PHE A 312 28.47 18.75 -8.72
C PHE A 312 27.04 18.39 -9.22
N ARG A 313 26.17 19.42 -9.32
CA ARG A 313 24.92 19.49 -10.14
C ARG A 313 23.75 18.49 -9.88
N PRO A 314 22.50 18.97 -10.03
CA PRO A 314 21.31 18.37 -9.39
C PRO A 314 20.88 17.03 -10.02
N PRO A 315 20.33 16.06 -9.24
CA PRO A 315 19.56 14.98 -9.82
C PRO A 315 18.14 15.47 -10.14
N ALA A 316 17.93 16.07 -11.31
CA ALA A 316 16.63 16.60 -11.72
C ALA A 316 15.59 15.54 -12.19
N SER A 317 15.87 14.23 -12.15
CA SER A 317 14.92 13.20 -12.64
C SER A 317 14.90 11.90 -11.83
N LYS A 318 13.69 11.35 -11.63
CA LYS A 318 13.43 10.07 -10.95
C LYS A 318 14.10 8.90 -11.65
N ALA A 319 14.11 8.90 -12.99
CA ALA A 319 14.82 7.91 -13.78
C ALA A 319 16.29 7.79 -13.37
N ARG A 320 17.00 8.91 -13.16
CA ARG A 320 18.39 8.93 -12.69
C ARG A 320 18.51 8.43 -11.25
N SER A 321 17.58 8.80 -10.36
CA SER A 321 17.57 8.33 -8.96
C SER A 321 17.44 6.82 -8.86
N VAL A 322 16.53 6.22 -9.63
CA VAL A 322 16.28 4.77 -9.66
C VAL A 322 17.46 3.99 -10.27
N SER A 323 18.25 4.63 -11.14
CA SER A 323 19.39 4.05 -11.85
C SER A 323 20.68 4.00 -11.02
N LYS A 324 20.69 4.52 -9.78
CA LYS A 324 21.89 4.55 -8.94
C LYS A 324 22.32 3.15 -8.49
N HIS A 325 23.63 2.93 -8.43
CA HIS A 325 24.23 1.71 -7.89
C HIS A 325 24.08 1.63 -6.37
N ARG A 326 24.25 0.41 -5.84
CA ARG A 326 24.23 0.14 -4.41
C ARG A 326 25.37 0.89 -3.72
N VAL A 327 25.11 1.47 -2.55
CA VAL A 327 26.13 2.20 -1.79
C VAL A 327 26.96 1.26 -0.90
N LEU A 328 26.31 0.28 -0.26
CA LEU A 328 26.98 -0.67 0.63
C LEU A 328 27.23 -2.00 -0.09
N HIS A 329 28.49 -2.33 -0.36
CA HIS A 329 28.92 -3.61 -0.93
C HIS A 329 29.42 -4.51 0.20
N TYR A 330 28.84 -5.70 0.36
CA TYR A 330 29.30 -6.68 1.33
C TYR A 330 30.31 -7.63 0.69
N LYS A 331 31.29 -8.09 1.47
CA LYS A 331 32.32 -9.03 1.00
C LYS A 331 31.72 -10.35 0.53
N THR A 332 30.74 -10.85 1.28
CA THR A 332 30.07 -12.13 0.99
C THR A 332 28.54 -11.97 1.10
N PRO A 333 27.74 -12.85 0.47
CA PRO A 333 26.29 -12.88 0.71
C PRO A 333 25.93 -13.25 2.15
N ASP A 334 26.80 -13.98 2.86
CA ASP A 334 26.62 -14.32 4.28
C ASP A 334 26.76 -13.06 5.15
N ASP A 335 27.73 -12.19 4.86
CA ASP A 335 27.86 -10.87 5.51
C ASP A 335 26.63 -9.97 5.28
N ALA A 336 26.10 -9.99 4.06
CA ALA A 336 24.87 -9.28 3.73
C ALA A 336 23.65 -9.83 4.48
N HIS A 337 23.61 -11.16 4.66
CA HIS A 337 22.55 -11.83 5.41
C HIS A 337 22.64 -11.53 6.91
N ASP A 338 23.83 -11.59 7.52
CA ASP A 338 24.07 -11.21 8.91
C ASP A 338 23.59 -9.77 9.20
N TYR A 339 23.87 -8.87 8.26
CA TYR A 339 23.35 -7.51 8.34
C TYR A 339 21.82 -7.48 8.27
N ALA A 340 21.21 -8.22 7.34
CA ALA A 340 19.75 -8.28 7.22
C ALA A 340 19.09 -8.83 8.49
N LEU A 341 19.67 -9.82 9.16
CA LEU A 341 19.16 -10.35 10.43
C LEU A 341 19.21 -9.30 11.54
N ARG A 342 20.33 -8.60 11.68
CA ARG A 342 20.54 -7.65 12.78
C ARG A 342 19.89 -6.29 12.56
N PHE A 343 19.95 -5.77 11.34
CA PHE A 343 19.59 -4.40 10.99
C PHE A 343 18.61 -4.28 9.82
N GLY A 344 18.21 -5.39 9.19
CA GLY A 344 17.22 -5.41 8.12
C GLY A 344 15.77 -5.37 8.58
N ARG A 345 14.86 -5.13 7.63
CA ARG A 345 13.40 -5.21 7.83
C ARG A 345 12.87 -6.56 7.33
N GLY A 346 12.09 -7.24 8.16
CA GLY A 346 11.32 -8.42 7.75
C GLY A 346 12.16 -9.61 7.25
N SER A 347 11.48 -10.60 6.68
CA SER A 347 12.08 -11.78 6.03
C SER A 347 12.61 -11.46 4.63
N LEU A 348 13.38 -12.37 4.03
CA LEU A 348 13.80 -12.31 2.62
C LEU A 348 12.58 -12.11 1.69
N LEU A 349 11.50 -12.85 1.93
CA LEU A 349 10.26 -12.75 1.16
C LEU A 349 9.67 -11.34 1.24
N ALA A 350 9.55 -10.78 2.45
CA ALA A 350 9.04 -9.43 2.65
C ALA A 350 9.91 -8.37 1.96
N ASN A 351 11.24 -8.57 1.94
CA ASN A 351 12.16 -7.67 1.25
C ASN A 351 12.02 -7.75 -0.28
N ALA A 352 11.87 -8.94 -0.84
CA ALA A 352 11.60 -9.15 -2.27
C ALA A 352 10.27 -8.51 -2.67
N MET A 353 9.22 -8.69 -1.88
CA MET A 353 7.92 -8.04 -2.12
C MET A 353 8.02 -6.51 -2.10
N GLY A 354 8.69 -5.95 -1.09
CA GLY A 354 8.88 -4.50 -1.01
C GLY A 354 9.74 -3.94 -2.15
N GLU A 355 10.65 -4.74 -2.71
CA GLU A 355 11.40 -4.39 -3.93
C GLU A 355 10.47 -4.31 -5.14
N LEU A 356 9.63 -5.32 -5.36
CA LEU A 356 8.66 -5.37 -6.47
C LEU A 356 7.62 -4.24 -6.37
N GLU A 357 7.09 -3.97 -5.18
CA GLU A 357 6.17 -2.85 -4.94
C GLU A 357 6.80 -1.50 -5.31
N ARG A 358 8.08 -1.31 -4.96
CA ARG A 358 8.81 -0.09 -5.32
C ARG A 358 9.06 0.01 -6.82
N ALA A 359 9.45 -1.09 -7.46
CA ALA A 359 9.59 -1.14 -8.91
C ALA A 359 8.27 -0.81 -9.63
N ALA A 360 7.16 -1.39 -9.17
CA ALA A 360 5.82 -1.14 -9.69
C ALA A 360 5.39 0.32 -9.50
N ARG A 361 5.55 0.91 -8.30
CA ARG A 361 5.25 2.32 -8.03
C ARG A 361 6.09 3.27 -8.88
N ASN A 362 7.40 3.03 -8.96
CA ASN A 362 8.30 3.83 -9.79
C ASN A 362 7.92 3.75 -11.27
N THR A 363 7.59 2.55 -11.75
CA THR A 363 7.15 2.33 -13.13
C THR A 363 5.86 3.10 -13.41
N ALA A 364 4.86 3.02 -12.53
CA ALA A 364 3.60 3.75 -12.68
C ALA A 364 3.81 5.27 -12.69
N LEU A 365 4.62 5.79 -11.75
CA LEU A 365 4.98 7.21 -11.71
C LEU A 365 5.66 7.66 -13.00
N MET A 366 6.66 6.93 -13.48
CA MET A 366 7.39 7.30 -14.71
C MET A 366 6.56 7.09 -15.99
N ASN A 367 5.70 6.06 -16.04
CA ASN A 367 4.80 5.82 -17.18
C ASN A 367 3.74 6.92 -17.35
N ARG A 368 3.34 7.54 -16.23
CA ARG A 368 2.31 8.58 -16.19
C ARG A 368 2.89 9.99 -16.28
N TRP A 369 3.87 10.29 -15.44
CA TRP A 369 4.43 11.64 -15.33
C TRP A 369 5.70 11.83 -16.17
N GLY A 370 6.20 10.79 -16.83
CA GLY A 370 7.48 10.81 -17.52
C GLY A 370 8.66 10.59 -16.59
N PRO A 371 9.90 10.66 -17.12
CA PRO A 371 11.10 10.28 -16.37
C PRO A 371 11.46 11.21 -15.20
N ALA A 372 10.88 12.43 -15.16
CA ALA A 372 11.02 13.41 -14.08
C ALA A 372 9.64 13.80 -13.51
N PRO A 373 8.99 12.92 -12.73
CA PRO A 373 7.62 13.12 -12.25
C PRO A 373 7.40 14.42 -11.48
N GLU A 374 8.29 14.76 -10.55
CA GLU A 374 8.19 15.95 -9.71
C GLU A 374 8.16 17.23 -10.56
N ALA A 375 9.12 17.39 -11.47
CA ALA A 375 9.18 18.54 -12.36
C ALA A 375 7.98 18.59 -13.31
N MET A 376 7.53 17.45 -13.82
CA MET A 376 6.35 17.40 -14.69
C MET A 376 5.07 17.79 -13.94
N PHE A 377 4.92 17.33 -12.70
CA PHE A 377 3.79 17.68 -11.85
C PHE A 377 3.76 19.19 -11.57
N GLU A 378 4.87 19.78 -11.16
CA GLU A 378 4.97 21.22 -10.88
C GLU A 378 4.68 22.06 -12.13
N ASN A 379 5.25 21.68 -13.28
CA ASN A 379 4.97 22.34 -14.56
C ASN A 379 3.50 22.23 -14.96
N THR A 380 2.89 21.06 -14.79
CA THR A 380 1.48 20.83 -15.12
C THR A 380 0.56 21.66 -14.22
N VAL A 381 0.82 21.69 -12.90
CA VAL A 381 0.07 22.54 -11.96
C VAL A 381 0.21 24.01 -12.33
N GLY A 382 1.42 24.47 -12.62
CA GLY A 382 1.69 25.85 -13.03
C GLY A 382 0.95 26.24 -14.31
N LYS A 383 0.97 25.36 -15.32
CA LYS A 383 0.24 25.53 -16.58
C LYS A 383 -1.28 25.63 -16.35
N LEU A 384 -1.87 24.64 -15.67
CA LEU A 384 -3.32 24.63 -15.39
C LEU A 384 -3.74 25.84 -14.54
N HIS A 385 -2.89 26.27 -13.60
CA HIS A 385 -3.13 27.46 -12.80
C HIS A 385 -3.14 28.73 -13.66
N ALA A 386 -2.17 28.87 -14.57
CA ALA A 386 -2.10 30.00 -15.49
C ALA A 386 -3.32 30.03 -16.44
N GLU A 387 -3.73 28.88 -16.97
CA GLU A 387 -4.93 28.75 -17.82
C GLU A 387 -6.22 29.13 -17.06
N ALA A 388 -6.38 28.65 -15.83
CA ALA A 388 -7.53 29.02 -14.99
C ALA A 388 -7.57 30.52 -14.70
N ARG A 389 -6.41 31.14 -14.40
CA ARG A 389 -6.29 32.59 -14.21
C ARG A 389 -6.58 33.38 -15.48
N ALA A 390 -6.10 32.92 -16.63
CA ALA A 390 -6.36 33.56 -17.92
C ALA A 390 -7.85 33.58 -18.29
N ARG A 391 -8.61 32.56 -17.86
CA ARG A 391 -10.08 32.51 -18.00
C ARG A 391 -10.84 33.29 -16.92
N GLY A 392 -10.15 33.90 -15.95
CA GLY A 392 -10.78 34.62 -14.83
C GLY A 392 -11.32 33.73 -13.70
N ASP A 393 -11.06 32.41 -13.70
CA ASP A 393 -11.53 31.50 -12.66
C ASP A 393 -10.51 31.41 -11.51
N ALA A 394 -10.54 32.42 -10.63
CA ALA A 394 -9.71 32.43 -9.43
C ALA A 394 -10.01 31.26 -8.47
N GLY A 395 -11.23 30.72 -8.50
CA GLY A 395 -11.64 29.60 -7.68
C GLY A 395 -10.92 28.31 -8.07
N ALA A 396 -10.94 27.96 -9.36
CA ALA A 396 -10.21 26.81 -9.90
C ALA A 396 -8.69 26.95 -9.71
N ALA A 397 -8.14 28.14 -9.97
CA ALA A 397 -6.73 28.43 -9.74
C ALA A 397 -6.34 28.18 -8.26
N ASN A 398 -7.13 28.69 -7.30
CA ASN A 398 -6.86 28.46 -5.88
C ASN A 398 -7.01 26.99 -5.47
N ARG A 399 -7.90 26.22 -6.11
CA ARG A 399 -8.06 24.77 -5.85
C ARG A 399 -6.83 23.97 -6.30
N LEU A 400 -6.18 24.36 -7.40
CA LEU A 400 -4.93 23.74 -7.89
C LEU A 400 -3.76 23.94 -6.91
N MET A 401 -3.73 25.05 -6.19
CA MET A 401 -2.65 25.37 -5.24
C MET A 401 -2.90 24.86 -3.81
N ARG A 402 -4.01 24.16 -3.55
CA ARG A 402 -4.28 23.60 -2.22
C ARG A 402 -3.23 22.55 -1.86
N ALA A 403 -2.81 22.54 -0.59
CA ALA A 403 -1.88 21.56 -0.04
C ALA A 403 -2.29 20.10 -0.32
N GLN A 404 -3.59 19.81 -0.42
CA GLN A 404 -4.10 18.49 -0.79
C GLN A 404 -3.66 18.02 -2.18
N ARG A 405 -3.51 18.90 -3.18
CA ARG A 405 -3.04 18.52 -4.52
C ARG A 405 -1.60 18.01 -4.45
N ARG A 406 -0.75 18.72 -3.70
CA ARG A 406 0.62 18.31 -3.43
C ARG A 406 0.67 17.02 -2.62
N ALA A 407 -0.15 16.90 -1.58
CA ALA A 407 -0.24 15.71 -0.75
C ALA A 407 -0.63 14.45 -1.52
N GLU A 408 -1.51 14.56 -2.53
CA GLU A 408 -1.85 13.45 -3.40
C GLU A 408 -0.68 12.98 -4.24
N PHE A 409 0.15 13.90 -4.75
CA PHE A 409 1.36 13.54 -5.45
C PHE A 409 2.42 12.96 -4.51
N ASP A 410 2.62 13.59 -3.33
CA ASP A 410 3.56 13.13 -2.31
C ASP A 410 3.21 11.74 -1.75
N GLU A 411 1.92 11.37 -1.72
CA GLU A 411 1.48 10.02 -1.36
C GLU A 411 1.92 8.98 -2.39
N LEU A 412 1.95 9.32 -3.68
CA LEU A 412 2.41 8.43 -4.75
C LEU A 412 3.93 8.26 -4.73
N THR A 413 4.66 9.35 -4.48
CA THR A 413 6.14 9.34 -4.43
C THR A 413 6.69 8.74 -3.14
N GLY A 414 5.84 8.64 -2.10
CA GLY A 414 6.20 8.22 -0.75
C GLY A 414 6.68 9.37 0.15
N ALA A 415 6.85 10.57 -0.41
CA ALA A 415 7.29 11.76 0.34
C ALA A 415 6.28 12.18 1.44
N GLY A 416 4.99 11.89 1.25
CA GLY A 416 3.93 12.23 2.21
C GLY A 416 4.01 11.43 3.52
N ASN A 417 4.76 10.33 3.51
CA ASN A 417 4.96 9.45 4.65
C ASN A 417 6.36 9.63 5.27
N GLN A 418 7.18 10.55 4.77
CA GLN A 418 8.45 10.89 5.40
C GLN A 418 8.17 11.61 6.73
N PRO A 419 8.61 11.06 7.88
CA PRO A 419 8.38 11.70 9.15
C PRO A 419 9.33 12.89 9.34
N ASP A 420 8.79 14.03 9.77
CA ASP A 420 9.58 15.20 10.13
C ASP A 420 10.47 14.89 11.35
N SER A 421 9.92 14.17 12.34
CA SER A 421 10.68 13.54 13.42
C SER A 421 10.38 12.06 13.49
N LEU A 422 11.40 11.24 13.19
CA LEU A 422 11.31 9.79 13.30
C LEU A 422 10.82 9.37 14.69
N ARG A 423 11.30 10.02 15.75
CA ARG A 423 10.96 9.62 17.13
C ARG A 423 9.50 9.85 17.48
N LEU A 424 8.95 11.02 17.14
CA LEU A 424 7.54 11.30 17.37
C LEU A 424 6.66 10.40 16.51
N ALA A 425 7.05 10.14 15.26
CA ALA A 425 6.36 9.20 14.39
C ALA A 425 6.34 7.79 14.99
N MET A 426 7.44 7.35 15.58
CA MET A 426 7.52 6.04 16.24
C MET A 426 6.66 5.94 17.50
N ILE A 427 6.64 6.98 18.34
CA ILE A 427 5.77 7.03 19.52
C ILE A 427 4.30 6.99 19.10
N GLY A 428 3.89 7.90 18.20
CA GLY A 428 2.52 7.96 17.73
C GLY A 428 2.09 6.67 17.03
N ARG A 429 2.96 6.06 16.22
CA ARG A 429 2.72 4.73 15.61
C ARG A 429 2.56 3.63 16.66
N SER A 430 3.36 3.62 17.72
CA SER A 430 3.28 2.59 18.77
C SER A 430 1.99 2.71 19.57
N ILE A 431 1.59 3.94 19.91
CA ILE A 431 0.31 4.23 20.56
C ILE A 431 -0.85 3.77 19.67
N ARG A 432 -0.84 4.15 18.39
CA ARG A 432 -1.87 3.72 17.41
C ARG A 432 -1.96 2.21 17.24
N LEU A 433 -0.82 1.52 17.20
CA LEU A 433 -0.78 0.07 17.14
C LEU A 433 -1.40 -0.55 18.40
N GLN A 434 -0.99 -0.09 19.58
CA GLN A 434 -1.55 -0.57 20.85
C GLN A 434 -3.06 -0.34 20.88
N GLN A 435 -3.54 0.85 20.49
CA GLN A 435 -4.96 1.17 20.39
C GLN A 435 -5.68 0.24 19.40
N SER A 436 -5.10 0.00 18.22
CA SER A 436 -5.68 -0.92 17.24
C SER A 436 -5.83 -2.33 17.82
N LEU A 437 -4.78 -2.86 18.45
CA LEU A 437 -4.82 -4.17 19.11
C LEU A 437 -5.81 -4.22 20.29
N ALA A 438 -5.86 -3.16 21.10
CA ALA A 438 -6.72 -3.09 22.29
C ALA A 438 -8.19 -2.77 21.98
N LYS A 439 -8.52 -2.20 20.81
CA LYS A 439 -9.90 -1.84 20.44
C LYS A 439 -10.53 -2.74 19.38
N LEU A 440 -9.74 -3.40 18.52
CA LEU A 440 -10.27 -4.14 17.37
C LEU A 440 -10.48 -5.65 17.61
N GLY A 441 -10.53 -6.12 18.86
CA GLY A 441 -10.67 -7.55 19.17
C GLY A 441 -12.01 -8.19 18.76
N GLY A 442 -13.06 -7.38 18.63
CA GLY A 442 -14.39 -7.79 18.14
C GLY A 442 -14.72 -7.28 16.73
N MET A 443 -13.73 -6.81 15.96
CA MET A 443 -13.98 -6.16 14.67
C MET A 443 -14.60 -7.08 13.61
N VAL A 444 -14.31 -8.39 13.65
CA VAL A 444 -14.86 -9.37 12.70
C VAL A 444 -16.39 -9.42 12.75
N LEU A 445 -16.98 -9.23 13.93
CA LEU A 445 -18.43 -9.17 14.11
C LEU A 445 -19.03 -7.92 13.48
N SER A 446 -18.28 -6.81 13.40
CA SER A 446 -18.68 -5.61 12.64
C SER A 446 -18.59 -5.85 11.12
N GLY A 447 -17.65 -6.69 10.69
CA GLY A 447 -17.41 -7.02 9.28
C GLY A 447 -18.57 -7.71 8.58
N LEU A 448 -19.57 -8.21 9.31
CA LEU A 448 -20.82 -8.70 8.72
C LEU A 448 -21.49 -7.63 7.82
N SER A 449 -21.40 -6.37 8.23
CA SER A 449 -21.96 -5.24 7.47
C SER A 449 -21.21 -4.96 6.17
N ASP A 450 -19.94 -5.38 6.04
CA ASP A 450 -19.15 -5.21 4.81
C ASP A 450 -19.76 -5.98 3.63
N THR A 451 -20.58 -7.00 3.88
CA THR A 451 -21.29 -7.73 2.82
C THR A 451 -22.27 -6.85 2.03
N SER A 452 -22.86 -5.84 2.66
CA SER A 452 -23.69 -4.84 1.95
C SER A 452 -22.86 -3.93 1.03
N LEU A 453 -21.61 -3.67 1.40
CA LEU A 453 -20.67 -2.89 0.60
C LEU A 453 -20.25 -3.70 -0.63
N ALA A 454 -19.95 -4.99 -0.44
CA ALA A 454 -19.70 -5.93 -1.53
C ALA A 454 -20.89 -6.01 -2.50
N ALA A 455 -22.11 -6.13 -2.00
CA ALA A 455 -23.32 -6.11 -2.84
C ALA A 455 -23.48 -4.80 -3.61
N THR A 456 -23.19 -3.66 -2.97
CA THR A 456 -23.26 -2.33 -3.60
C THR A 456 -22.18 -2.15 -4.67
N ALA A 457 -20.95 -2.61 -4.42
CA ALA A 457 -19.84 -2.59 -5.38
C ALA A 457 -20.15 -3.45 -6.61
N MET A 458 -20.66 -4.67 -6.40
CA MET A 458 -21.08 -5.57 -7.47
C MET A 458 -22.21 -4.96 -8.31
N LYS A 459 -23.22 -4.39 -7.63
CA LYS A 459 -24.31 -3.70 -8.32
C LYS A 459 -23.81 -2.53 -9.17
N ARG A 460 -22.87 -1.75 -8.66
CA ARG A 460 -22.23 -0.65 -9.41
C ARG A 460 -21.47 -1.16 -10.64
N ALA A 461 -20.77 -2.28 -10.51
CA ALA A 461 -20.02 -2.90 -11.60
C ALA A 461 -20.92 -3.59 -12.66
N GLY A 462 -22.24 -3.58 -12.46
CA GLY A 462 -23.25 -4.09 -13.39
C GLY A 462 -23.83 -5.45 -13.02
N ALA A 463 -23.24 -6.15 -12.04
CA ALA A 463 -23.78 -7.39 -11.50
C ALA A 463 -25.03 -7.15 -10.63
N THR A 464 -25.58 -8.20 -10.03
CA THR A 464 -26.71 -8.07 -9.11
C THR A 464 -26.26 -7.90 -7.65
N TRP A 465 -27.15 -7.38 -6.79
CA TRP A 465 -26.91 -7.38 -5.35
C TRP A 465 -26.77 -8.81 -4.80
N LEU A 466 -27.56 -9.74 -5.32
CA LEU A 466 -27.53 -11.15 -4.92
C LEU A 466 -26.17 -11.78 -5.23
N ASP A 467 -25.55 -11.47 -6.37
CA ASP A 467 -24.20 -11.95 -6.68
C ASP A 467 -23.18 -11.48 -5.63
N GLY A 468 -23.28 -10.23 -5.18
CA GLY A 468 -22.40 -9.74 -4.12
C GLY A 468 -22.63 -10.40 -2.76
N TYR A 469 -23.88 -10.67 -2.37
CA TYR A 469 -24.18 -11.41 -1.14
C TYR A 469 -23.77 -12.89 -1.23
N ASN A 470 -24.02 -13.54 -2.36
CA ASN A 470 -23.65 -14.93 -2.61
C ASN A 470 -22.13 -15.08 -2.61
N GLY A 471 -21.41 -14.20 -3.31
CA GLY A 471 -19.95 -14.16 -3.28
C GLY A 471 -19.44 -13.97 -1.86
N ALA A 472 -19.98 -13.01 -1.11
CA ALA A 472 -19.60 -12.80 0.28
C ALA A 472 -19.79 -14.05 1.14
N LEU A 473 -20.97 -14.68 1.05
CA LEU A 473 -21.29 -15.88 1.82
C LEU A 473 -20.39 -17.06 1.44
N GLN A 474 -20.33 -17.42 0.15
CA GLN A 474 -19.55 -18.56 -0.34
C GLN A 474 -18.05 -18.41 -0.04
N GLY A 475 -17.53 -17.18 -0.19
CA GLY A 475 -16.14 -16.88 0.08
C GLY A 475 -15.78 -17.01 1.56
N VAL A 476 -16.60 -16.45 2.46
CA VAL A 476 -16.39 -16.54 3.91
C VAL A 476 -16.57 -17.97 4.43
N THR A 477 -17.60 -18.69 3.96
CA THR A 477 -17.84 -20.09 4.39
C THR A 477 -16.90 -21.10 3.74
N ARG A 478 -16.05 -20.65 2.79
CA ARG A 478 -15.15 -21.50 2.00
C ARG A 478 -15.89 -22.57 1.19
N MET A 479 -17.15 -22.32 0.83
CA MET A 479 -18.00 -23.23 0.04
C MET A 479 -17.82 -23.05 -1.47
N GLN A 480 -16.77 -22.35 -1.90
CA GLN A 480 -16.45 -22.17 -3.32
C GLN A 480 -16.09 -23.51 -3.96
N GLY A 481 -16.59 -23.77 -5.16
CA GLY A 481 -16.15 -24.89 -5.99
C GLY A 481 -14.68 -24.76 -6.41
N ALA A 482 -14.08 -25.84 -6.91
CA ALA A 482 -12.70 -25.83 -7.39
C ALA A 482 -12.48 -24.80 -8.51
N GLU A 483 -13.42 -24.70 -9.44
CA GLU A 483 -13.42 -23.74 -10.55
C GLU A 483 -13.47 -22.29 -10.06
N GLY A 484 -14.42 -21.97 -9.18
CA GLY A 484 -14.59 -20.63 -8.64
C GLY A 484 -13.38 -20.15 -7.84
N LYS A 485 -12.77 -21.06 -7.07
CA LYS A 485 -11.50 -20.81 -6.40
C LYS A 485 -10.38 -20.51 -7.40
N ALA A 486 -10.27 -21.31 -8.46
CA ALA A 486 -9.26 -21.12 -9.49
C ALA A 486 -9.44 -19.79 -10.24
N ALA A 487 -10.67 -19.43 -10.60
CA ALA A 487 -10.99 -18.14 -11.21
C ALA A 487 -10.58 -16.95 -10.32
N ALA A 488 -10.87 -17.02 -9.01
CA ALA A 488 -10.44 -16.00 -8.06
C ALA A 488 -8.90 -15.92 -7.94
N ASP A 489 -8.21 -17.07 -7.97
CA ASP A 489 -6.74 -17.11 -7.93
C ASP A 489 -6.11 -16.53 -9.21
N LEU A 490 -6.74 -16.72 -10.38
CA LEU A 490 -6.35 -16.11 -11.66
C LEU A 490 -6.63 -14.60 -11.75
N LEU A 491 -7.47 -14.06 -10.84
CA LEU A 491 -7.62 -12.62 -10.63
C LEU A 491 -6.63 -12.04 -9.59
N ASP A 492 -5.56 -12.79 -9.29
CA ASP A 492 -4.50 -12.43 -8.36
C ASP A 492 -5.00 -12.15 -6.93
N VAL A 493 -6.11 -12.76 -6.50
CA VAL A 493 -6.70 -12.47 -5.17
C VAL A 493 -5.76 -12.84 -4.03
N GLY A 494 -5.01 -13.94 -4.14
CA GLY A 494 -3.97 -14.29 -3.17
C GLY A 494 -2.93 -13.18 -3.03
N ALA A 495 -2.44 -12.68 -4.16
CA ALA A 495 -1.45 -11.61 -4.22
C ALA A 495 -1.96 -10.30 -3.61
N ARG A 496 -3.24 -9.98 -3.85
CA ARG A 496 -3.93 -8.82 -3.26
C ARG A 496 -4.04 -8.97 -1.75
N SER A 497 -4.42 -10.15 -1.25
CA SER A 497 -4.44 -10.43 0.18
C SER A 497 -3.05 -10.29 0.80
N ALA A 498 -2.03 -10.88 0.20
CA ALA A 498 -0.65 -10.77 0.67
C ALA A 498 -0.17 -9.30 0.70
N ALA A 499 -0.43 -8.52 -0.35
CA ALA A 499 -0.12 -7.09 -0.40
C ALA A 499 -0.83 -6.30 0.72
N ALA A 500 -2.14 -6.53 0.92
CA ALA A 500 -2.93 -5.87 1.97
C ALA A 500 -2.43 -6.20 3.39
N HIS A 501 -1.98 -7.44 3.62
CA HIS A 501 -1.44 -7.88 4.91
C HIS A 501 -0.07 -7.27 5.24
N LEU A 502 0.72 -6.91 4.23
CA LEU A 502 2.03 -6.28 4.40
C LEU A 502 1.96 -4.77 4.57
N THR A 503 1.10 -4.09 3.81
CA THR A 503 0.88 -2.66 4.00
C THR A 503 0.15 -2.36 5.30
N GLY A 504 -0.42 -3.38 5.96
CA GLY A 504 -1.26 -3.23 7.15
C GLY A 504 -2.51 -2.44 6.80
N ARG A 505 -3.66 -3.12 6.67
CA ARG A 505 -4.96 -2.52 6.28
C ARG A 505 -5.36 -1.21 7.01
N PHE A 506 -4.74 -0.90 8.15
CA PHE A 506 -4.97 0.32 8.94
C PHE A 506 -3.86 1.40 8.83
N HIS A 507 -2.72 1.10 8.20
CA HIS A 507 -1.54 1.99 8.13
C HIS A 507 -0.68 1.80 6.85
N ALA A 508 -1.11 2.32 5.69
CA ALA A 508 -0.15 2.65 4.63
C ALA A 508 0.38 4.09 4.89
N ALA A 509 1.68 4.41 4.89
CA ALA A 509 2.81 3.78 4.20
C ALA A 509 4.05 3.51 5.08
N ASP A 510 3.86 3.22 6.36
CA ASP A 510 4.93 2.82 7.28
C ASP A 510 4.63 1.43 7.84
N GLY A 511 4.87 0.41 7.01
CA GLY A 511 4.66 -0.99 7.35
C GLY A 511 5.21 -1.33 8.74
N PRO A 512 4.53 -2.15 9.54
CA PRO A 512 4.88 -2.25 10.94
C PRO A 512 6.30 -2.86 11.18
N LEU A 513 7.02 -2.33 12.17
CA LEU A 513 8.39 -2.75 12.53
C LEU A 513 8.38 -4.22 13.02
N GLY A 514 9.37 -5.03 12.63
CA GLY A 514 9.38 -6.51 12.70
C GLY A 514 8.43 -7.17 13.71
N MET A 515 8.68 -7.01 15.02
CA MET A 515 7.88 -7.62 16.10
C MET A 515 6.47 -7.04 16.23
N ALA A 516 6.33 -5.72 16.06
CA ALA A 516 5.06 -5.01 16.11
C ALA A 516 4.14 -5.42 14.93
N ALA A 517 4.71 -5.63 13.74
CA ALA A 517 4.00 -6.18 12.58
C ALA A 517 3.56 -7.62 12.80
N GLN A 518 4.45 -8.43 13.36
CA GLN A 518 4.15 -9.82 13.68
C GLN A 518 3.00 -9.91 14.70
N ALA A 519 3.04 -9.11 15.77
CA ALA A 519 1.97 -9.04 16.75
C ALA A 519 0.63 -8.60 16.13
N GLN A 520 0.64 -7.59 15.26
CA GLN A 520 -0.56 -7.13 14.54
C GLN A 520 -1.13 -8.20 13.61
N ARG A 521 -0.28 -8.85 12.80
CA ARG A 521 -0.71 -9.93 11.91
C ARG A 521 -1.26 -11.12 12.70
N PHE A 522 -0.56 -11.51 13.77
CA PHE A 522 -1.03 -12.57 14.66
C PHE A 522 -2.39 -12.22 15.26
N PHE A 523 -2.57 -10.98 15.76
CA PHE A 523 -3.84 -10.50 16.28
C PHE A 523 -4.99 -10.56 15.25
N TYR A 524 -4.76 -10.11 14.02
CA TYR A 524 -5.80 -10.16 12.96
C TYR A 524 -6.10 -11.57 12.45
N ARG A 525 -5.17 -12.50 12.62
CA ARG A 525 -5.39 -13.92 12.35
C ARG A 525 -6.26 -14.55 13.42
N ILE A 526 -5.89 -14.37 14.69
CA ILE A 526 -6.61 -14.98 15.81
C ILE A 526 -7.97 -14.32 16.07
N ASN A 527 -8.17 -13.05 15.69
CA ASN A 527 -9.49 -12.41 15.76
C ASN A 527 -10.37 -12.75 14.53
N LEU A 528 -9.89 -13.61 13.62
CA LEU A 528 -10.55 -14.10 12.41
C LEU A 528 -10.85 -13.03 11.34
N PHE A 529 -10.35 -11.80 11.50
CA PHE A 529 -10.60 -10.73 10.52
C PHE A 529 -9.87 -10.99 9.20
N GLU A 530 -8.64 -11.52 9.25
CA GLU A 530 -7.90 -11.96 8.06
C GLU A 530 -8.68 -13.04 7.29
N PHE A 531 -9.19 -14.05 8.00
CA PHE A 531 -10.02 -15.11 7.42
C PHE A 531 -11.27 -14.56 6.73
N TRP A 532 -12.01 -13.67 7.41
CA TRP A 532 -13.23 -13.04 6.92
C TRP A 532 -12.98 -12.25 5.63
N GLN A 533 -12.03 -11.33 5.66
CA GLN A 533 -11.75 -10.44 4.53
C GLN A 533 -11.17 -11.17 3.32
N ASP A 534 -10.31 -12.17 3.54
CA ASP A 534 -9.75 -12.96 2.45
C ASP A 534 -10.82 -13.88 1.83
N GLY A 535 -11.75 -14.40 2.63
CA GLY A 535 -12.94 -15.10 2.13
C GLY A 535 -13.83 -14.18 1.29
N LEU A 536 -14.23 -13.03 1.86
CA LEU A 536 -15.06 -12.02 1.19
C LEU A 536 -14.46 -11.60 -0.16
N ARG A 537 -13.16 -11.26 -0.20
CA ARG A 537 -12.47 -10.89 -1.45
C ARG A 537 -12.50 -12.00 -2.49
N ARG A 538 -12.21 -13.25 -2.09
CA ARG A 538 -12.21 -14.40 -3.00
C ARG A 538 -13.58 -14.64 -3.61
N GLY A 539 -14.63 -14.61 -2.79
CA GLY A 539 -15.98 -14.85 -3.26
C GLY A 539 -16.51 -13.72 -4.15
N VAL A 540 -16.22 -12.45 -3.82
CA VAL A 540 -16.56 -11.33 -4.72
C VAL A 540 -15.80 -11.40 -6.03
N ALA A 541 -14.51 -11.77 -6.01
CA ALA A 541 -13.72 -11.92 -7.23
C ALA A 541 -14.23 -13.04 -8.14
N GLU A 542 -14.61 -14.18 -7.57
CA GLU A 542 -15.25 -15.26 -8.31
C GLU A 542 -16.54 -14.77 -9.00
N MET A 543 -17.45 -14.15 -8.24
CA MET A 543 -18.71 -13.67 -8.79
C MET A 543 -18.51 -12.57 -9.84
N TYR A 544 -17.53 -11.68 -9.66
CA TYR A 544 -17.22 -10.66 -10.63
C TYR A 544 -16.57 -11.23 -11.91
N SER A 545 -15.71 -12.25 -11.77
CA SER A 545 -15.15 -12.97 -12.92
C SER A 545 -16.26 -13.63 -13.74
N ALA A 546 -17.20 -14.31 -13.07
CA ALA A 546 -18.36 -14.91 -13.72
C ALA A 546 -19.26 -13.86 -14.40
N HIS A 547 -19.49 -12.72 -13.76
CA HIS A 547 -20.22 -11.60 -14.35
C HIS A 547 -19.56 -11.07 -15.63
N LEU A 548 -18.25 -10.84 -15.60
CA LEU A 548 -17.50 -10.39 -16.79
C LEU A 548 -17.53 -11.44 -17.91
N GLY A 549 -17.44 -12.72 -17.59
CA GLY A 549 -17.56 -13.80 -18.58
C GLY A 549 -18.96 -13.90 -19.19
N ALA A 550 -20.01 -13.60 -18.43
CA ALA A 550 -21.37 -13.48 -18.96
C ALA A 550 -21.50 -12.27 -19.90
N GLU A 551 -21.00 -11.10 -19.50
CA GLU A 551 -21.05 -9.86 -20.30
C GLU A 551 -20.24 -9.94 -21.59
N ALA A 552 -19.20 -10.78 -21.64
CA ALA A 552 -18.36 -10.94 -22.82
C ALA A 552 -19.07 -11.59 -24.03
N ARG A 553 -20.29 -12.10 -23.83
CA ARG A 553 -21.24 -12.46 -24.90
C ARG A 553 -21.79 -11.23 -25.64
N ASN A 554 -21.74 -10.06 -25.01
CA ASN A 554 -22.31 -8.82 -25.51
C ASN A 554 -21.24 -7.95 -26.19
N ALA A 555 -21.60 -7.35 -27.33
CA ALA A 555 -20.85 -6.23 -27.90
C ALA A 555 -21.02 -4.97 -27.02
N TRP A 556 -20.12 -3.99 -27.17
CA TRP A 556 -20.08 -2.79 -26.33
C TRP A 556 -21.43 -2.09 -26.11
N GLY A 557 -22.25 -1.96 -27.16
CA GLY A 557 -23.56 -1.31 -27.08
C GLY A 557 -24.62 -2.08 -26.30
N ALA A 558 -24.45 -3.39 -26.14
CA ALA A 558 -25.35 -4.30 -25.45
C ALA A 558 -24.89 -4.64 -24.02
N LEU A 559 -23.76 -4.10 -23.56
CA LEU A 559 -23.27 -4.29 -22.20
C LEU A 559 -24.26 -3.72 -21.18
N ASN A 560 -24.31 -4.34 -20.01
CA ASN A 560 -24.94 -3.73 -18.85
C ASN A 560 -24.34 -2.33 -18.61
N ALA A 561 -25.22 -1.36 -18.34
CA ALA A 561 -24.83 0.04 -18.19
C ALA A 561 -23.75 0.26 -17.10
N GLY A 562 -23.83 -0.46 -15.98
CA GLY A 562 -22.84 -0.39 -14.91
C GLY A 562 -21.50 -1.03 -15.29
N THR A 563 -21.53 -2.11 -16.07
CA THR A 563 -20.31 -2.74 -16.61
C THR A 563 -19.62 -1.83 -17.61
N ARG A 564 -20.38 -1.25 -18.54
CA ARG A 564 -19.85 -0.27 -19.49
C ARG A 564 -19.28 0.95 -18.79
N GLU A 565 -20.00 1.53 -17.82
CA GLU A 565 -19.49 2.65 -17.01
C GLU A 565 -18.18 2.28 -16.30
N THR A 566 -18.10 1.06 -15.74
CA THR A 566 -16.90 0.58 -15.04
C THR A 566 -15.72 0.44 -16.00
N LEU A 567 -15.93 -0.08 -17.21
CA LEU A 567 -14.91 -0.14 -18.26
C LEU A 567 -14.43 1.27 -18.64
N GLU A 568 -15.37 2.18 -18.93
CA GLU A 568 -15.09 3.58 -19.30
C GLU A 568 -14.30 4.32 -18.22
N ARG A 569 -14.65 4.15 -16.95
CA ARG A 569 -13.93 4.74 -15.80
C ARG A 569 -12.45 4.37 -15.79
N TYR A 570 -12.11 3.17 -16.27
CA TYR A 570 -10.73 2.70 -16.38
C TYR A 570 -10.08 2.98 -17.75
N GLY A 571 -10.78 3.72 -18.61
CA GLY A 571 -10.32 4.04 -19.96
C GLY A 571 -10.21 2.79 -20.83
N ILE A 572 -11.12 1.84 -20.62
CA ILE A 572 -11.34 0.68 -21.49
C ILE A 572 -12.54 1.05 -22.36
N GLU A 573 -12.33 1.15 -23.66
CA GLU A 573 -13.34 1.58 -24.64
C GLU A 573 -13.86 0.39 -25.46
N ALA A 574 -14.72 0.66 -26.45
CA ALA A 574 -15.32 -0.37 -27.29
C ALA A 574 -14.28 -1.28 -27.96
N ASP A 575 -13.25 -0.70 -28.59
CA ASP A 575 -12.19 -1.48 -29.24
C ASP A 575 -11.39 -2.31 -28.25
N ASP A 576 -11.19 -1.81 -27.03
CA ASP A 576 -10.49 -2.54 -25.97
C ASP A 576 -11.31 -3.74 -25.51
N TRP A 577 -12.62 -3.55 -25.30
CA TRP A 577 -13.54 -4.60 -24.89
C TRP A 577 -13.58 -5.74 -25.89
N GLU A 578 -13.57 -5.44 -27.19
CA GLU A 578 -13.51 -6.45 -28.25
C GLU A 578 -12.23 -7.31 -28.16
N LEU A 579 -11.11 -6.77 -27.67
CA LEU A 579 -9.90 -7.56 -27.41
C LEU A 579 -10.01 -8.35 -26.11
N VAL A 580 -10.54 -7.73 -25.05
CA VAL A 580 -10.71 -8.35 -23.73
C VAL A 580 -11.61 -9.58 -23.82
N ARG A 581 -12.76 -9.48 -24.51
CA ARG A 581 -13.73 -10.56 -24.64
C ARG A 581 -13.28 -11.72 -25.54
N LYS A 582 -12.31 -11.49 -26.42
CA LYS A 582 -11.66 -12.56 -27.22
C LYS A 582 -10.76 -13.47 -26.40
N GLY A 583 -10.34 -13.05 -25.21
CA GLY A 583 -9.42 -13.80 -24.37
C GLY A 583 -10.08 -14.73 -23.35
N LEU A 584 -11.42 -14.77 -23.24
CA LEU A 584 -12.10 -15.57 -22.21
C LEU A 584 -11.72 -17.06 -22.27
N ILE A 585 -11.76 -17.70 -21.10
CA ILE A 585 -11.53 -19.15 -20.95
C ILE A 585 -12.76 -19.84 -20.35
N GLU A 586 -12.86 -21.14 -20.64
CA GLU A 586 -13.92 -22.02 -20.09
C GLU A 586 -13.63 -22.46 -18.64
N PRO A 587 -14.65 -22.82 -17.83
CA PRO A 587 -14.50 -23.29 -16.45
C PRO A 587 -13.44 -24.38 -16.25
N GLU A 588 -13.44 -25.39 -17.12
CA GLU A 588 -12.53 -26.53 -17.04
C GLU A 588 -11.08 -26.08 -17.25
N GLN A 589 -10.85 -25.12 -18.16
CA GLN A 589 -9.54 -24.53 -18.40
C GLN A 589 -9.05 -23.71 -17.19
N ALA A 590 -9.96 -23.06 -16.48
CA ALA A 590 -9.63 -22.40 -15.21
C ALA A 590 -9.26 -23.40 -14.11
N ALA A 591 -9.98 -24.53 -14.00
CA ALA A 591 -9.76 -25.56 -12.98
C ALA A 591 -8.45 -26.35 -13.14
N GLU A 592 -7.97 -26.52 -14.37
CA GLU A 592 -6.72 -27.24 -14.67
C GLU A 592 -5.44 -26.53 -14.23
N GLY A 593 -5.56 -25.27 -13.79
CA GLY A 593 -4.42 -24.48 -13.36
C GLY A 593 -3.43 -24.13 -14.47
N PHE A 594 -2.35 -23.44 -14.10
CA PHE A 594 -1.42 -22.82 -15.05
C PHE A 594 -0.64 -23.82 -15.92
N ALA A 595 -0.33 -25.01 -15.40
CA ALA A 595 0.40 -26.04 -16.13
C ALA A 595 -0.46 -26.70 -17.24
N GLY A 596 -1.76 -26.90 -17.01
CA GLY A 596 -2.71 -27.41 -18.01
C GLY A 596 -3.04 -26.39 -19.10
N MET A 597 -3.15 -25.10 -18.73
CA MET A 597 -3.42 -24.04 -19.71
C MET A 597 -2.29 -23.84 -20.74
N ARG A 598 -1.01 -24.02 -20.38
CA ARG A 598 0.11 -23.88 -21.35
C ARG A 598 0.21 -25.04 -22.34
N SER A 599 -0.02 -26.27 -21.91
CA SER A 599 0.12 -27.46 -22.75
C SER A 599 -0.99 -27.60 -23.80
N ARG A 600 -2.20 -27.09 -23.51
CA ARG A 600 -3.34 -27.13 -24.44
C ARG A 600 -3.45 -25.87 -25.32
N ARG A 601 -2.76 -24.78 -24.97
CA ARG A 601 -2.68 -23.54 -25.77
C ARG A 601 -1.99 -23.73 -27.13
N GLU A 602 -1.10 -24.70 -27.25
CA GLU A 602 -0.52 -25.10 -28.54
C GLU A 602 -1.49 -25.97 -29.38
N ALA A 603 -2.55 -26.52 -28.78
CA ALA A 603 -3.52 -27.40 -29.42
C ALA A 603 -4.87 -26.73 -29.74
N ALA A 604 -5.22 -25.62 -29.08
CA ALA A 604 -6.56 -25.03 -29.12
C ALA A 604 -6.67 -23.78 -30.01
N LEU A 605 -6.16 -23.84 -31.25
CA LEU A 605 -6.34 -22.78 -32.24
C LEU A 605 -7.55 -22.96 -33.17
N ASP A 606 -8.33 -24.06 -33.05
CA ASP A 606 -9.38 -24.40 -34.04
C ASP A 606 -10.78 -24.75 -33.48
N ALA A 607 -11.07 -24.56 -32.19
CA ALA A 607 -12.39 -24.92 -31.63
C ALA A 607 -13.10 -23.72 -31.00
N ALA A 608 -13.89 -23.04 -31.82
CA ALA A 608 -14.86 -22.03 -31.36
C ALA A 608 -16.26 -22.42 -31.87
N ASP A 609 -16.81 -23.53 -31.37
CA ASP A 609 -18.25 -23.77 -31.44
C ASP A 609 -18.68 -24.93 -30.52
N THR A 610 -19.04 -24.62 -29.27
CA THR A 610 -20.00 -25.42 -28.49
C THR A 610 -20.67 -24.47 -27.49
N ALA A 611 -21.98 -24.32 -27.62
CA ALA A 611 -22.82 -23.57 -26.71
C ALA A 611 -23.60 -24.57 -25.86
N ASP A 612 -23.26 -24.71 -24.58
CA ASP A 612 -24.12 -25.33 -23.57
C ASP A 612 -24.75 -24.23 -22.68
N PRO A 613 -26.05 -24.27 -22.35
CA PRO A 613 -26.72 -23.20 -21.60
C PRO A 613 -26.28 -23.05 -20.13
N GLU A 614 -25.42 -23.94 -19.62
CA GLU A 614 -24.83 -23.87 -18.27
C GLU A 614 -23.39 -23.30 -18.21
N ASP A 615 -22.82 -22.89 -19.36
CA ASP A 615 -21.41 -22.42 -19.48
C ASP A 615 -21.13 -21.08 -18.75
N ARG A 616 -20.67 -21.18 -17.50
CA ARG A 616 -20.07 -20.05 -16.76
C ARG A 616 -18.66 -19.75 -17.25
N ARG A 617 -18.51 -19.00 -18.34
CA ARG A 617 -17.19 -18.48 -18.71
C ARG A 617 -16.63 -17.57 -17.61
N TYR A 618 -15.33 -17.67 -17.36
CA TYR A 618 -14.62 -16.83 -16.40
C TYR A 618 -13.68 -15.87 -17.13
N PHE A 619 -13.65 -14.62 -16.69
CA PHE A 619 -12.62 -13.68 -17.12
C PHE A 619 -11.35 -13.85 -16.28
N THR A 620 -10.19 -13.94 -16.94
CA THR A 620 -8.86 -14.03 -16.32
C THR A 620 -7.88 -13.04 -16.96
N PHE A 621 -6.76 -12.72 -16.34
CA PHE A 621 -5.80 -11.76 -16.93
C PHE A 621 -4.93 -12.39 -18.02
N GLU A 622 -4.74 -13.71 -17.97
CA GLU A 622 -4.00 -14.55 -18.91
C GLU A 622 -4.68 -14.61 -20.27
N ALA A 623 -6.00 -14.49 -20.28
CA ALA A 623 -6.84 -14.24 -21.45
C ALA A 623 -6.21 -13.29 -22.48
N LEU A 624 -5.62 -12.21 -21.97
CA LEU A 624 -5.06 -11.13 -22.79
C LEU A 624 -3.76 -11.51 -23.50
N ASP A 625 -3.11 -12.61 -23.12
CA ASP A 625 -1.95 -13.13 -23.85
C ASP A 625 -2.33 -13.72 -25.21
N GLY A 626 -3.60 -14.07 -25.43
CA GLY A 626 -4.10 -14.57 -26.72
C GLY A 626 -4.37 -13.46 -27.75
N VAL A 627 -4.29 -12.18 -27.37
CA VAL A 627 -4.59 -11.06 -28.26
C VAL A 627 -3.45 -10.88 -29.28
N SER A 628 -3.81 -10.98 -30.57
CA SER A 628 -2.85 -10.84 -31.68
C SER A 628 -2.23 -9.45 -31.76
N ASP A 629 -0.96 -9.39 -32.14
CA ASP A 629 -0.22 -8.13 -32.32
C ASP A 629 -0.91 -7.22 -33.36
N ARG A 630 -1.48 -7.81 -34.42
CA ARG A 630 -2.25 -7.10 -35.44
C ARG A 630 -3.44 -6.34 -34.83
N ASP A 631 -4.20 -7.00 -33.96
CA ASP A 631 -5.37 -6.40 -33.33
C ASP A 631 -4.96 -5.30 -32.33
N LEU A 632 -3.83 -5.48 -31.62
CA LEU A 632 -3.24 -4.45 -30.76
C LEU A 632 -2.78 -3.22 -31.57
N PHE A 633 -2.11 -3.43 -32.70
CA PHE A 633 -1.68 -2.32 -33.57
C PHE A 633 -2.87 -1.58 -34.17
N LYS A 634 -3.92 -2.30 -34.60
CA LYS A 634 -5.16 -1.70 -35.10
C LYS A 634 -5.79 -0.79 -34.04
N ARG A 635 -5.94 -1.28 -32.81
CA ARG A 635 -6.41 -0.50 -31.66
C ARG A 635 -5.58 0.76 -31.43
N ALA A 636 -4.25 0.64 -31.52
CA ALA A 636 -3.34 1.75 -31.29
C ALA A 636 -3.18 2.71 -32.48
N GLY A 637 -3.80 2.40 -33.64
CA GLY A 637 -3.57 3.13 -34.88
C GLY A 637 -2.12 3.04 -35.40
N LEU A 638 -1.39 1.98 -35.04
CA LEU A 638 0.00 1.76 -35.44
C LEU A 638 0.09 0.94 -36.73
N SER A 639 1.01 1.34 -37.61
CA SER A 639 1.30 0.63 -38.86
C SER A 639 2.75 0.89 -39.32
N GLY A 640 3.24 0.09 -40.26
CA GLY A 640 4.58 0.26 -40.84
C GLY A 640 5.71 0.07 -39.83
N GLU A 641 6.74 0.91 -39.89
CA GLU A 641 7.95 0.83 -39.05
C GLU A 641 7.69 1.01 -37.55
N ALA A 642 6.54 1.59 -37.17
CA ALA A 642 6.15 1.76 -35.77
C ALA A 642 5.53 0.50 -35.13
N ALA A 643 5.18 -0.52 -35.95
CA ALA A 643 4.54 -1.75 -35.50
C ALA A 643 5.57 -2.83 -35.13
N THR A 644 6.36 -2.57 -34.07
CA THR A 644 7.42 -3.49 -33.62
C THR A 644 6.92 -4.51 -32.59
N PRO A 645 7.60 -5.66 -32.41
CA PRO A 645 7.28 -6.62 -31.34
C PRO A 645 7.26 -5.98 -29.94
N GLU A 646 8.17 -5.03 -29.68
CA GLU A 646 8.22 -4.28 -28.42
C GLU A 646 6.99 -3.39 -28.25
N ALA A 647 6.51 -2.76 -29.33
CA ALA A 647 5.28 -1.99 -29.31
C ALA A 647 4.06 -2.88 -29.01
N ALA A 648 3.97 -4.08 -29.62
CA ALA A 648 2.92 -5.05 -29.31
C ALA A 648 2.96 -5.49 -27.83
N ARG A 649 4.14 -5.86 -27.31
CA ARG A 649 4.34 -6.21 -25.89
C ARG A 649 3.82 -5.12 -24.96
N ARG A 650 4.18 -3.86 -25.22
CA ARG A 650 3.76 -2.70 -24.42
C ARG A 650 2.26 -2.43 -24.51
N LEU A 651 1.66 -2.56 -25.69
CA LEU A 651 0.21 -2.38 -25.87
C LEU A 651 -0.60 -3.44 -25.14
N ARG A 652 -0.13 -4.70 -25.18
CA ARG A 652 -0.72 -5.79 -24.40
C ARG A 652 -0.61 -5.53 -22.90
N GLU A 653 0.57 -5.09 -22.44
CA GLU A 653 0.81 -4.76 -21.04
C GLU A 653 -0.07 -3.59 -20.57
N ASP A 654 -0.23 -2.51 -21.37
CA ASP A 654 -1.11 -1.38 -21.04
C ASP A 654 -2.57 -1.84 -20.90
N LEU A 655 -3.06 -2.67 -21.83
CA LEU A 655 -4.41 -3.26 -21.73
C LEU A 655 -4.56 -4.09 -20.46
N ARG A 656 -3.61 -4.99 -20.21
CA ARG A 656 -3.61 -5.87 -19.04
C ARG A 656 -3.64 -5.06 -17.75
N VAL A 657 -2.78 -4.05 -17.63
CA VAL A 657 -2.71 -3.21 -16.43
C VAL A 657 -3.99 -2.41 -16.21
N ARG A 658 -4.66 -1.92 -17.27
CA ARG A 658 -5.98 -1.27 -17.15
C ARG A 658 -7.05 -2.23 -16.63
N VAL A 659 -7.11 -3.43 -17.19
CA VAL A 659 -8.08 -4.45 -16.77
C VAL A 659 -7.80 -4.92 -15.34
N GLN A 660 -6.53 -5.11 -14.97
CA GLN A 660 -6.12 -5.43 -13.60
C GLN A 660 -6.43 -4.31 -12.61
N ALA A 661 -6.28 -3.05 -13.03
CA ALA A 661 -6.66 -1.89 -12.23
C ALA A 661 -8.19 -1.80 -12.07
N MET A 662 -8.96 -2.13 -13.11
CA MET A 662 -10.42 -2.16 -13.08
C MET A 662 -10.93 -3.23 -12.12
N VAL A 663 -10.52 -4.49 -12.32
CA VAL A 663 -10.89 -5.60 -11.42
C VAL A 663 -10.45 -5.27 -9.99
N GLY A 664 -9.22 -4.79 -9.82
CA GLY A 664 -8.72 -4.35 -8.52
C GLY A 664 -9.57 -3.27 -7.87
N GLY A 665 -10.04 -2.30 -8.65
CA GLY A 665 -10.96 -1.26 -8.21
C GLY A 665 -12.28 -1.81 -7.70
N VAL A 666 -12.91 -2.73 -8.43
CA VAL A 666 -14.18 -3.34 -8.02
C VAL A 666 -13.99 -4.15 -6.73
N LEU A 667 -12.91 -4.92 -6.63
CA LEU A 667 -12.59 -5.67 -5.42
C LEU A 667 -12.29 -4.76 -4.23
N ASP A 668 -11.51 -3.70 -4.44
CA ASP A 668 -11.18 -2.72 -3.41
C ASP A 668 -12.43 -1.89 -2.99
N ASP A 669 -13.41 -1.68 -3.89
CA ASP A 669 -14.70 -1.04 -3.57
C ASP A 669 -15.58 -1.97 -2.72
N ALA A 670 -15.50 -3.29 -2.93
CA ALA A 670 -16.19 -4.26 -2.09
C ALA A 670 -15.58 -4.37 -0.68
N MET A 671 -14.35 -3.89 -0.51
CA MET A 671 -13.63 -3.88 0.77
C MET A 671 -13.57 -2.48 1.38
N THR A 672 -13.24 -2.40 2.68
CA THR A 672 -13.14 -1.14 3.43
C THR A 672 -11.71 -0.58 3.53
N GLU A 673 -10.78 -1.11 2.73
CA GLU A 673 -9.37 -0.69 2.74
C GLU A 673 -9.16 0.70 2.14
N ALA A 674 -8.53 1.64 2.85
CA ALA A 674 -8.28 2.99 2.37
C ALA A 674 -7.23 3.05 1.23
N ARG A 675 -7.55 3.71 0.10
CA ARG A 675 -6.62 3.98 -1.01
C ARG A 675 -5.89 5.31 -0.80
N ALA A 676 -4.97 5.68 -1.69
CA ALA A 676 -4.20 6.93 -1.59
C ALA A 676 -5.13 8.16 -1.42
N ARG A 677 -6.24 8.19 -2.16
CA ARG A 677 -7.28 9.22 -2.06
C ARG A 677 -7.85 9.37 -0.66
N GLU A 678 -8.31 8.27 -0.04
CA GLU A 678 -8.88 8.34 1.31
C GLU A 678 -7.81 8.65 2.35
N ARG A 679 -6.59 8.12 2.20
CA ARG A 679 -5.46 8.41 3.09
C ARG A 679 -5.07 9.88 3.08
N VAL A 680 -5.02 10.50 1.91
CA VAL A 680 -4.74 11.94 1.79
C VAL A 680 -5.91 12.76 2.30
N ALA A 681 -7.17 12.33 2.09
CA ALA A 681 -8.33 13.01 2.66
C ALA A 681 -8.31 13.01 4.20
N MET A 682 -7.94 11.88 4.81
CA MET A 682 -7.84 11.72 6.26
C MET A 682 -6.68 12.51 6.86
N THR A 683 -5.48 12.37 6.30
CA THR A 683 -4.27 13.03 6.85
C THR A 683 -4.15 14.48 6.43
N ARG A 684 -4.88 14.92 5.39
CA ARG A 684 -4.77 16.23 4.73
C ARG A 684 -3.36 16.57 4.24
N GLY A 685 -2.51 15.56 4.05
CA GLY A 685 -1.10 15.77 3.71
C GLY A 685 -0.22 16.26 4.86
N ILE A 686 -0.74 16.28 6.09
CA ILE A 686 0.08 16.62 7.27
C ILE A 686 1.10 15.48 7.44
N LYS A 687 2.38 15.82 7.52
CA LYS A 687 3.46 14.82 7.64
C LYS A 687 3.46 14.12 9.01
N PRO A 688 3.85 12.84 9.07
CA PRO A 688 4.06 12.16 10.35
C PRO A 688 5.26 12.76 11.09
N GLY A 689 5.38 12.47 12.38
CA GLY A 689 6.49 12.96 13.20
C GLY A 689 6.34 14.40 13.69
N THR A 690 5.23 15.07 13.39
CA THR A 690 4.85 16.31 14.08
C THR A 690 3.80 15.98 15.14
N VAL A 691 3.73 16.76 16.23
CA VAL A 691 2.70 16.58 17.27
C VAL A 691 1.30 16.59 16.64
N TRP A 692 1.06 17.53 15.72
CA TRP A 692 -0.19 17.64 15.00
C TRP A 692 -0.44 16.50 14.01
N GLY A 693 0.58 16.08 13.27
CA GLY A 693 0.48 14.96 12.33
C GLY A 693 0.21 13.62 13.02
N GLU A 694 0.79 13.39 14.19
CA GLU A 694 0.50 12.20 15.00
C GLU A 694 -0.89 12.26 15.64
N ALA A 695 -1.35 13.44 16.07
CA ALA A 695 -2.71 13.63 16.57
C ALA A 695 -3.77 13.36 15.49
N VAL A 696 -3.63 13.96 14.31
CA VAL A 696 -4.54 13.73 13.17
C VAL A 696 -4.57 12.26 12.78
N ARG A 697 -3.42 11.59 12.69
CA ARG A 697 -3.37 10.15 12.36
C ARG A 697 -4.01 9.27 13.43
N SER A 698 -3.80 9.57 14.71
CA SER A 698 -4.37 8.79 15.81
C SER A 698 -5.88 8.98 15.92
N PHE A 699 -6.38 10.15 15.53
CA PHE A 699 -7.82 10.41 15.40
C PHE A 699 -8.41 9.70 14.17
N THR A 700 -7.79 9.87 13.00
CA THR A 700 -8.36 9.41 11.72
C THR A 700 -8.21 7.91 11.46
N GLN A 701 -7.36 7.18 12.19
CA GLN A 701 -7.20 5.74 12.01
C GLN A 701 -8.52 4.95 12.11
N PHE A 702 -9.42 5.36 13.01
CA PHE A 702 -10.74 4.74 13.19
C PHE A 702 -11.80 5.24 12.21
N TRP A 703 -11.48 6.28 11.43
CA TRP A 703 -12.34 6.87 10.41
C TRP A 703 -12.06 6.35 8.99
N SER A 704 -11.03 5.53 8.81
CA SER A 704 -10.65 4.95 7.51
C SER A 704 -11.81 4.22 6.84
N PHE A 705 -12.54 3.40 7.60
CA PHE A 705 -13.76 2.72 7.18
C PHE A 705 -14.85 3.70 6.69
N SER A 706 -15.20 4.69 7.52
CA SER A 706 -16.25 5.65 7.20
C SER A 706 -15.90 6.53 6.00
N ALA A 707 -14.63 6.92 5.88
CA ALA A 707 -14.11 7.68 4.76
C ALA A 707 -14.19 6.87 3.45
N ALA A 708 -13.85 5.57 3.49
CA ALA A 708 -14.00 4.68 2.34
C ALA A 708 -15.47 4.52 1.93
N ILE A 709 -16.38 4.30 2.88
CA ILE A 709 -17.80 4.15 2.57
C ILE A 709 -18.39 5.42 1.96
N MET A 710 -18.13 6.58 2.59
CA MET A 710 -18.59 7.87 2.07
C MET A 710 -18.07 8.13 0.66
N GLY A 711 -16.78 7.89 0.44
CA GLY A 711 -16.11 8.16 -0.84
C GLY A 711 -16.56 7.25 -1.98
N ARG A 712 -16.79 5.96 -1.71
CA ARG A 712 -16.95 4.92 -2.74
C ARG A 712 -18.37 4.44 -2.94
N HIS A 713 -19.20 4.47 -1.90
CA HIS A 713 -20.58 4.00 -2.00
C HIS A 713 -21.57 5.15 -1.98
N VAL A 714 -21.41 6.10 -1.05
CA VAL A 714 -22.45 7.09 -0.76
C VAL A 714 -22.41 8.26 -1.72
N ALA A 715 -21.26 8.93 -1.82
CA ALA A 715 -21.11 10.07 -2.71
C ALA A 715 -21.35 9.69 -4.19
N PRO A 716 -20.95 8.49 -4.65
CA PRO A 716 -21.29 8.05 -5.99
C PRO A 716 -22.76 7.62 -6.13
N ALA A 717 -23.34 6.88 -5.17
CA ALA A 717 -24.76 6.50 -5.21
C ALA A 717 -25.70 7.71 -5.19
N ALA A 718 -25.38 8.76 -4.43
CA ALA A 718 -26.16 10.00 -4.36
C ALA A 718 -26.20 10.75 -5.71
N LYS A 719 -25.18 10.56 -6.55
CA LYS A 719 -25.12 11.12 -7.92
C LYS A 719 -25.78 10.21 -8.95
N GLY A 720 -26.01 8.94 -8.61
CA GLY A 720 -26.53 7.90 -9.49
C GLY A 720 -25.45 7.16 -10.26
N TYR A 721 -25.75 5.92 -10.65
CA TYR A 721 -24.94 5.12 -11.58
C TYR A 721 -25.63 5.01 -12.92
N ALA A 722 -24.89 4.64 -13.96
CA ALA A 722 -25.47 4.43 -15.28
C ALA A 722 -26.59 3.37 -15.20
N GLY A 723 -27.82 3.79 -15.53
CA GLY A 723 -29.00 2.91 -15.50
C GLY A 723 -29.55 2.58 -14.10
N GLN A 724 -29.17 3.31 -13.04
CA GLN A 724 -29.61 3.02 -11.66
C GLN A 724 -30.07 4.29 -10.93
N ALA A 725 -31.22 4.21 -10.26
CA ALA A 725 -31.77 5.32 -9.49
C ALA A 725 -30.98 5.55 -8.18
N PRO A 726 -30.52 6.78 -7.89
CA PRO A 726 -29.83 7.12 -6.64
C PRO A 726 -30.56 6.65 -5.39
N VAL A 727 -31.88 6.84 -5.37
CA VAL A 727 -32.75 6.49 -4.24
C VAL A 727 -32.73 4.98 -3.97
N ALA A 728 -32.74 4.14 -5.01
CA ALA A 728 -32.72 2.69 -4.84
C ALA A 728 -31.38 2.20 -4.26
N LEU A 729 -30.27 2.80 -4.68
CA LEU A 729 -28.93 2.46 -4.20
C LEU A 729 -28.71 2.89 -2.75
N LEU A 730 -29.12 4.12 -2.42
CA LEU A 730 -29.06 4.63 -1.06
C LEU A 730 -30.01 3.86 -0.14
N ALA A 731 -31.23 3.54 -0.58
CA ALA A 731 -32.16 2.72 0.18
C ALA A 731 -31.61 1.33 0.45
N HIS A 732 -31.02 0.67 -0.55
CA HIS A 732 -30.35 -0.62 -0.34
C HIS A 732 -29.23 -0.51 0.69
N LEU A 733 -28.33 0.47 0.54
CA LEU A 733 -27.23 0.68 1.46
C LEU A 733 -27.74 0.92 2.89
N ILE A 734 -28.74 1.79 3.09
CA ILE A 734 -29.37 2.05 4.40
C ILE A 734 -29.96 0.77 4.99
N LEU A 735 -30.86 0.11 4.26
CA LEU A 735 -31.64 -1.01 4.77
C LEU A 735 -30.75 -2.23 5.04
N ALA A 736 -29.87 -2.57 4.10
CA ALA A 736 -28.98 -3.71 4.24
C ALA A 736 -27.93 -3.47 5.33
N SER A 737 -27.29 -2.30 5.38
CA SER A 737 -26.32 -2.00 6.44
C SER A 737 -26.98 -1.97 7.81
N THR A 738 -28.23 -1.50 7.93
CA THR A 738 -28.99 -1.53 9.19
C THR A 738 -29.35 -2.95 9.60
N ALA A 739 -29.83 -3.78 8.67
CA ALA A 739 -30.19 -5.18 8.96
C ALA A 739 -28.95 -6.00 9.37
N LEU A 740 -27.83 -5.85 8.64
CA LEU A 740 -26.56 -6.50 8.99
C LEU A 740 -25.94 -5.89 10.25
N GLY A 741 -26.16 -4.59 10.48
CA GLY A 741 -25.79 -3.89 11.70
C GLY A 741 -26.55 -4.42 12.92
N TYR A 742 -27.84 -4.74 12.76
CA TYR A 742 -28.64 -5.41 13.78
C TYR A 742 -28.09 -6.81 14.09
N LEU A 743 -27.81 -7.63 13.07
CA LEU A 743 -27.18 -8.94 13.27
C LEU A 743 -25.81 -8.82 13.97
N SER A 744 -25.02 -7.82 13.59
CA SER A 744 -23.73 -7.50 14.20
C SER A 744 -23.87 -7.09 15.67
N LEU A 745 -24.87 -6.25 16.00
CA LEU A 745 -25.19 -5.88 17.38
C LEU A 745 -25.54 -7.10 18.21
N GLN A 746 -26.41 -7.97 17.70
CA GLN A 746 -26.86 -9.17 18.40
C GLN A 746 -25.71 -10.15 18.62
N ALA A 747 -24.90 -10.40 17.58
CA ALA A 747 -23.70 -11.23 17.70
C ALA A 747 -22.72 -10.66 18.76
N LYS A 748 -22.58 -9.34 18.85
CA LYS A 748 -21.76 -8.69 19.89
C LYS A 748 -22.35 -8.78 21.29
N GLN A 749 -23.67 -8.83 21.46
CA GLN A 749 -24.26 -9.06 22.79
C GLN A 749 -23.94 -10.46 23.27
N VAL A 750 -24.23 -11.46 22.44
CA VAL A 750 -23.95 -12.88 22.73
C VAL A 750 -22.46 -13.08 23.02
N ALA A 751 -21.59 -12.51 22.18
CA ALA A 751 -20.14 -12.60 22.38
C ALA A 751 -19.66 -11.97 23.70
N LYS A 752 -20.44 -11.07 24.31
CA LYS A 752 -20.16 -10.44 25.62
C LYS A 752 -20.88 -11.14 26.78
N GLY A 753 -21.54 -12.29 26.54
CA GLY A 753 -22.33 -12.99 27.55
C GLY A 753 -23.65 -12.30 27.89
N ARG A 754 -24.15 -11.43 27.02
CA ARG A 754 -25.37 -10.64 27.21
C ARG A 754 -26.53 -11.19 26.40
N GLU A 755 -27.74 -10.91 26.87
CA GLU A 755 -28.95 -11.25 26.15
C GLU A 755 -29.09 -10.43 24.86
N LEU A 756 -29.95 -10.92 23.95
CA LEU A 756 -30.25 -10.17 22.74
C LEU A 756 -30.98 -8.88 23.11
N ARG A 757 -30.66 -7.79 22.41
CA ARG A 757 -31.39 -6.54 22.60
C ARG A 757 -32.86 -6.73 22.20
N PRO A 758 -33.81 -6.51 23.12
CA PRO A 758 -35.21 -6.72 22.83
C PRO A 758 -35.78 -5.56 22.00
N MET A 759 -36.89 -5.81 21.32
CA MET A 759 -37.61 -4.79 20.55
C MET A 759 -38.58 -3.97 21.42
N THR A 760 -38.91 -4.50 22.59
CA THR A 760 -39.75 -3.92 23.62
C THR A 760 -39.02 -4.02 24.95
N ASP A 761 -39.17 -3.04 25.84
CA ASP A 761 -38.70 -3.20 27.22
C ASP A 761 -39.68 -4.03 28.07
N ASP A 762 -39.35 -4.22 29.34
CA ASP A 762 -40.11 -5.03 30.29
C ASP A 762 -41.50 -4.42 30.61
N ASP A 763 -41.66 -3.11 30.39
CA ASP A 763 -42.92 -2.37 30.52
C ASP A 763 -43.77 -2.40 29.24
N GLY A 764 -43.25 -3.03 28.17
CA GLY A 764 -43.93 -3.18 26.88
C GLY A 764 -43.80 -1.98 25.93
N GLU A 765 -42.97 -0.97 26.24
CA GLU A 765 -42.71 0.15 25.34
C GLU A 765 -41.83 -0.29 24.16
N PHE A 766 -42.18 0.14 22.95
CA PHE A 766 -41.42 -0.18 21.74
C PHE A 766 -40.10 0.59 21.68
N GLN A 767 -38.99 -0.08 21.96
CA GLN A 767 -37.62 0.46 21.87
C GLN A 767 -37.03 0.38 20.45
N GLY A 768 -37.82 -0.04 19.46
CA GLY A 768 -37.36 -0.28 18.08
C GLY A 768 -36.71 0.93 17.42
N GLY A 769 -37.06 2.17 17.79
CA GLY A 769 -36.39 3.38 17.30
C GLY A 769 -34.92 3.49 17.77
N LYS A 770 -34.66 3.23 19.07
CA LYS A 770 -33.30 3.23 19.63
C LYS A 770 -32.48 2.07 19.09
N LEU A 771 -33.09 0.89 18.97
CA LEU A 771 -32.47 -0.30 18.41
C LEU A 771 -32.15 -0.14 16.92
N PHE A 772 -33.06 0.44 16.13
CA PHE A 772 -32.84 0.79 14.73
C PHE A 772 -31.68 1.77 14.59
N LEU A 773 -31.68 2.87 15.37
CA LEU A 773 -30.60 3.84 15.36
C LEU A 773 -29.27 3.15 15.69
N ALA A 774 -29.20 2.37 16.78
CA ALA A 774 -28.01 1.63 17.17
C ALA A 774 -27.52 0.67 16.06
N SER A 775 -28.45 -0.02 15.39
CA SER A 775 -28.17 -0.95 14.28
C SER A 775 -27.62 -0.21 13.07
N LEU A 776 -28.17 0.96 12.77
CA LEU A 776 -27.65 1.87 11.76
C LEU A 776 -26.24 2.36 12.12
N LEU A 777 -25.97 2.76 13.38
CA LEU A 777 -24.61 3.15 13.80
C LEU A 777 -23.62 1.99 13.62
N GLN A 778 -24.04 0.78 14.02
CA GLN A 778 -23.23 -0.43 13.97
C GLN A 778 -22.94 -0.87 12.52
N GLY A 779 -23.89 -0.66 11.61
CA GLY A 779 -23.73 -0.87 10.17
C GLY A 779 -22.92 0.22 9.45
N GLY A 780 -22.40 1.22 10.17
CA GLY A 780 -21.57 2.29 9.62
C GLY A 780 -22.32 3.58 9.28
N GLY A 781 -23.56 3.74 9.72
CA GLY A 781 -24.48 4.81 9.32
C GLY A 781 -24.24 6.22 9.88
N LEU A 782 -23.37 6.40 10.88
CA LEU A 782 -23.18 7.73 11.48
C LEU A 782 -22.48 8.76 10.58
N GLY A 783 -21.56 8.32 9.72
CA GLY A 783 -20.92 9.22 8.74
C GLY A 783 -21.80 9.51 7.52
N LEU A 784 -22.81 8.67 7.29
CA LEU A 784 -23.59 8.63 6.05
C LEU A 784 -24.62 9.76 5.93
N TYR A 785 -25.12 10.30 7.05
CA TYR A 785 -26.35 11.09 7.05
C TYR A 785 -26.29 12.41 7.84
N GLY A 786 -25.12 12.83 8.33
CA GLY A 786 -24.96 14.09 9.06
C GLY A 786 -25.42 15.31 8.24
N ASP A 787 -25.04 15.37 6.96
CA ASP A 787 -25.43 16.47 6.06
C ASP A 787 -26.86 16.33 5.48
N PHE A 788 -27.43 15.12 5.46
CA PHE A 788 -28.77 14.86 4.90
C PHE A 788 -29.90 15.09 5.93
N PHE A 789 -29.63 14.91 7.23
CA PHE A 789 -30.61 15.18 8.30
C PHE A 789 -30.37 16.50 9.07
N PHE A 790 -29.15 17.05 9.07
CA PHE A 790 -28.82 18.30 9.81
C PHE A 790 -28.28 19.41 8.90
N GLY A 791 -28.83 19.48 7.68
CA GLY A 791 -28.33 20.32 6.59
C GLY A 791 -28.11 21.78 6.97
N GLU A 792 -26.87 22.13 7.33
CA GLU A 792 -26.18 23.39 6.97
C GLU A 792 -24.69 23.48 7.37
N ALA A 793 -24.01 22.36 7.67
CA ALA A 793 -22.63 22.42 8.19
C ALA A 793 -21.64 21.38 7.61
N SER A 794 -21.35 21.40 6.30
CA SER A 794 -19.97 21.41 5.77
C SER A 794 -19.85 21.18 4.25
N ARG A 795 -19.75 22.26 3.46
CA ARG A 795 -19.41 22.17 2.01
C ARG A 795 -17.96 21.70 1.71
N ASN A 796 -17.16 21.38 2.73
CA ASN A 796 -15.74 21.01 2.61
C ASN A 796 -15.35 19.68 3.31
N GLY A 797 -16.32 18.85 3.70
CA GLY A 797 -16.05 17.45 4.09
C GLY A 797 -15.38 17.22 5.46
N MET A 798 -15.44 18.19 6.38
CA MET A 798 -15.28 18.08 7.85
C MET A 798 -15.82 19.39 8.49
N PRO A 799 -16.53 19.35 9.62
CA PRO A 799 -16.89 20.55 10.38
C PRO A 799 -15.67 21.22 11.05
N ALA A 800 -15.76 22.54 11.29
CA ALA A 800 -14.63 23.43 11.56
C ALA A 800 -14.18 23.57 13.03
N THR A 801 -14.75 22.82 13.99
CA THR A 801 -14.41 22.97 15.42
C THR A 801 -14.05 21.64 16.08
N LEU A 802 -12.90 21.63 16.76
CA LEU A 802 -12.26 20.47 17.40
C LEU A 802 -12.99 19.99 18.68
N SER A 803 -13.87 20.81 19.26
CA SER A 803 -14.55 20.52 20.54
C SER A 803 -15.78 19.61 20.41
N ALA A 804 -16.40 19.51 19.24
CA ALA A 804 -17.57 18.65 19.03
C ALA A 804 -17.21 17.20 18.65
N PHE A 805 -15.91 16.87 18.55
CA PHE A 805 -15.40 15.60 18.01
C PHE A 805 -14.23 15.03 18.83
N ALA A 806 -14.40 14.85 20.14
CA ALA A 806 -13.42 14.12 20.96
C ALA A 806 -13.43 12.63 20.60
N GLY A 807 -12.47 12.20 19.76
CA GLY A 807 -12.30 10.78 19.41
C GLY A 807 -11.70 9.95 20.57
N PRO A 808 -11.66 8.60 20.45
CA PRO A 808 -11.18 7.72 21.52
C PRO A 808 -9.77 8.04 22.03
N ALA A 809 -8.87 8.52 21.16
CA ALA A 809 -7.51 8.91 21.55
C ALA A 809 -7.46 10.18 22.42
N VAL A 810 -8.36 11.15 22.18
CA VAL A 810 -8.52 12.34 23.04
C VAL A 810 -9.16 11.92 24.36
N GLY A 811 -10.23 11.12 24.31
CA GLY A 811 -10.85 10.57 25.50
C GLY A 811 -9.90 9.70 26.35
N GLU A 812 -8.95 8.98 25.75
CA GLU A 812 -7.92 8.22 26.47
C GLU A 812 -6.86 9.09 27.12
N ALA A 813 -6.41 10.15 26.44
CA ALA A 813 -5.50 11.13 27.02
C ALA A 813 -6.17 11.91 28.17
N GLU A 814 -7.46 12.21 28.05
CA GLU A 814 -8.26 12.82 29.12
C GLU A 814 -8.48 11.88 30.31
N LYS A 815 -8.74 10.59 30.06
CA LYS A 815 -8.82 9.55 31.12
C LYS A 815 -7.49 9.40 31.86
N LEU A 816 -6.36 9.32 31.16
CA LEU A 816 -5.04 9.25 31.78
C LEU A 816 -4.70 10.53 32.54
N ARG A 817 -5.04 11.70 31.98
CA ARG A 817 -4.90 13.00 32.65
C ARG A 817 -5.78 13.08 33.90
N GLY A 818 -6.99 12.54 33.87
CA GLY A 818 -7.90 12.44 35.03
C GLY A 818 -7.25 11.62 36.15
N ILE A 819 -6.81 10.39 35.84
CA ILE A 819 -6.09 9.53 36.79
C ILE A 819 -4.87 10.24 37.40
N MET A 820 -4.07 10.93 36.57
CA MET A 820 -2.90 11.69 37.05
C MET A 820 -3.29 12.92 37.87
N ALA A 821 -4.36 13.63 37.51
CA ALA A 821 -4.86 14.79 38.25
C ALA A 821 -5.39 14.37 39.63
N ASP A 822 -6.11 13.26 39.72
CA ASP A 822 -6.61 12.71 40.99
C ASP A 822 -5.42 12.29 41.88
N LEU A 823 -4.39 11.64 41.31
CA LEU A 823 -3.15 11.27 42.01
C LEU A 823 -2.35 12.49 42.52
N ILE A 824 -2.30 13.57 41.74
CA ILE A 824 -1.59 14.82 42.07
C ILE A 824 -2.39 15.68 43.06
N SER A 825 -3.72 15.61 43.02
CA SER A 825 -4.59 16.40 43.88
C SER A 825 -4.44 16.07 45.36
N GLY A 826 -4.03 14.83 45.69
CA GLY A 826 -3.86 14.38 47.07
C GLY A 826 -5.16 14.29 47.86
N ASP A 827 -6.31 14.44 47.19
CA ASP A 827 -7.64 14.47 47.78
C ASP A 827 -8.08 13.04 48.16
N PRO A 828 -8.31 12.73 49.44
CA PRO A 828 -8.60 11.37 49.91
C PRO A 828 -9.78 10.72 49.20
N GLU A 829 -10.86 11.45 48.94
CA GLU A 829 -12.06 10.92 48.28
C GLU A 829 -11.80 10.56 46.80
N ARG A 830 -10.98 11.34 46.10
CA ARG A 830 -10.63 11.08 44.70
C ARG A 830 -9.60 9.97 44.55
N LEU A 831 -8.74 9.79 45.56
CA LEU A 831 -7.71 8.76 45.57
C LEU A 831 -8.28 7.34 45.73
N GLU A 832 -9.48 7.18 46.30
CA GLU A 832 -10.18 5.89 46.41
C GLU A 832 -10.59 5.33 45.05
N ASP A 833 -10.90 6.18 44.07
CA ASP A 833 -11.32 5.77 42.72
C ASP A 833 -10.15 5.46 41.78
N VAL A 834 -8.93 5.89 42.12
CA VAL A 834 -7.73 5.75 41.28
C VAL A 834 -7.40 4.28 40.95
N PRO A 835 -7.42 3.32 41.90
CA PRO A 835 -7.18 1.91 41.59
C PRO A 835 -8.19 1.34 40.59
N ALA A 836 -9.48 1.67 40.74
CA ALA A 836 -10.54 1.21 39.84
C ALA A 836 -10.44 1.86 38.45
N ALA A 837 -10.13 3.15 38.38
CA ALA A 837 -9.86 3.87 37.13
C ALA A 837 -8.61 3.33 36.43
N GLY A 838 -7.54 3.06 37.17
CA GLY A 838 -6.30 2.45 36.69
C GLY A 838 -6.50 1.03 36.16
N PHE A 839 -7.27 0.20 36.87
CA PHE A 839 -7.63 -1.15 36.41
C PHE A 839 -8.49 -1.11 35.14
N ARG A 840 -9.51 -0.26 35.08
CA ARG A 840 -10.32 -0.06 33.86
C ARG A 840 -9.46 0.41 32.69
N PHE A 841 -8.56 1.37 32.92
CA PHE A 841 -7.63 1.83 31.90
C PHE A 841 -6.71 0.71 31.41
N ALA A 842 -6.15 -0.10 32.33
CA ALA A 842 -5.33 -1.25 31.97
C ALA A 842 -6.13 -2.29 31.17
N LYS A 843 -7.32 -2.65 31.65
CA LYS A 843 -8.26 -3.57 30.98
C LYS A 843 -8.62 -3.12 29.56
N ASP A 844 -8.90 -1.84 29.37
CA ASP A 844 -9.31 -1.25 28.08
C ASP A 844 -8.15 -1.04 27.09
N ASN A 845 -6.90 -1.07 27.56
CA ASN A 845 -5.71 -0.77 26.77
C ASN A 845 -4.72 -1.94 26.67
N THR A 846 -5.07 -3.11 27.22
CA THR A 846 -4.27 -4.32 27.12
C THR A 846 -4.64 -5.08 25.83
N PRO A 847 -3.72 -5.19 24.86
CA PRO A 847 -3.91 -6.03 23.67
C PRO A 847 -4.30 -7.47 24.03
N PHE A 848 -4.98 -8.16 23.11
CA PHE A 848 -5.37 -9.58 23.23
C PHE A 848 -6.43 -9.91 24.30
N LEU A 849 -6.58 -9.11 25.37
CA LEU A 849 -7.65 -9.30 26.36
C LEU A 849 -9.05 -9.04 25.78
N ASN A 850 -9.15 -8.39 24.63
CA ASN A 850 -10.38 -7.96 23.98
C ASN A 850 -10.90 -8.92 22.89
N LEU A 851 -10.30 -10.11 22.72
CA LEU A 851 -10.73 -11.10 21.74
C LEU A 851 -12.14 -11.59 22.05
N PHE A 852 -13.04 -11.50 21.08
CA PHE A 852 -14.49 -11.68 21.31
C PHE A 852 -14.89 -13.05 21.87
N TYR A 853 -14.15 -14.12 21.58
CA TYR A 853 -14.42 -15.47 22.09
C TYR A 853 -13.75 -15.78 23.44
N ALA A 854 -12.68 -15.06 23.80
CA ALA A 854 -11.94 -15.30 25.04
C ALA A 854 -12.35 -14.34 26.15
N ARG A 855 -12.78 -13.13 25.78
CA ARG A 855 -13.08 -12.03 26.70
C ARG A 855 -14.10 -12.42 27.76
N THR A 856 -15.20 -13.04 27.36
CA THR A 856 -16.28 -13.43 28.26
C THR A 856 -15.80 -14.44 29.29
N ALA A 857 -15.05 -15.47 28.88
CA ALA A 857 -14.48 -16.42 29.84
C ALA A 857 -13.54 -15.73 30.86
N LEU A 858 -12.68 -14.81 30.39
CA LEU A 858 -11.78 -14.05 31.28
C LEU A 858 -12.54 -13.13 32.24
N ASP A 859 -13.64 -12.52 31.78
CA ASP A 859 -14.48 -11.65 32.59
C ASP A 859 -15.08 -12.42 33.78
N TYR A 860 -15.73 -13.56 33.53
CA TYR A 860 -16.36 -14.37 34.59
C TYR A 860 -15.35 -15.11 35.48
N LEU A 861 -14.23 -15.59 34.93
CA LEU A 861 -13.25 -16.36 35.71
C LEU A 861 -12.34 -15.48 36.57
N LEU A 862 -12.05 -14.26 36.13
CA LEU A 862 -10.99 -13.44 36.74
C LEU A 862 -11.35 -11.95 36.85
N LEU A 863 -11.71 -11.29 35.75
CA LEU A 863 -11.70 -9.83 35.71
C LEU A 863 -12.83 -9.20 36.52
N TYR A 864 -14.02 -9.83 36.61
CA TYR A 864 -15.09 -9.35 37.48
C TYR A 864 -14.71 -9.48 38.96
N ARG A 865 -14.04 -10.58 39.36
CA ARG A 865 -13.54 -10.76 40.74
C ARG A 865 -12.50 -9.71 41.10
N ILE A 866 -11.58 -9.40 40.18
CA ILE A 866 -10.59 -8.33 40.40
C ILE A 866 -11.28 -6.96 40.47
N GLN A 867 -12.21 -6.70 39.56
CA GLN A 867 -12.96 -5.44 39.53
C GLN A 867 -13.72 -5.21 40.85
N GLU A 868 -14.40 -6.25 41.34
CA GLU A 868 -15.15 -6.22 42.59
C GLU A 868 -14.24 -6.09 43.82
N ALA A 869 -13.09 -6.79 43.83
CA ALA A 869 -12.11 -6.67 44.90
C ALA A 869 -11.44 -5.28 44.97
N ILE A 870 -11.29 -4.60 43.82
CA ILE A 870 -10.74 -3.24 43.75
C ILE A 870 -11.78 -2.19 44.12
N SER A 871 -13.04 -2.38 43.73
CA SER A 871 -14.14 -1.46 44.01
C SER A 871 -15.42 -2.25 44.27
N PRO A 872 -15.81 -2.42 45.55
CA PRO A 872 -17.03 -3.14 45.90
C PRO A 872 -18.31 -2.52 45.29
N GLY A 873 -19.25 -3.38 44.90
CA GLY A 873 -20.48 -3.09 44.16
C GLY A 873 -20.24 -2.61 42.72
N SER A 874 -19.01 -2.63 42.21
CA SER A 874 -18.72 -2.08 40.88
C SER A 874 -19.17 -3.00 39.75
N VAL A 875 -19.33 -4.30 40.01
CA VAL A 875 -19.88 -5.27 39.06
C VAL A 875 -21.39 -5.09 38.92
N GLU A 876 -22.12 -4.96 40.02
CA GLU A 876 -23.56 -4.65 40.03
C GLU A 876 -23.86 -3.29 39.36
N ARG A 877 -23.08 -2.23 39.68
CA ARG A 877 -23.19 -0.93 38.98
C ARG A 877 -22.89 -1.01 37.48
N TYR A 878 -22.14 -2.01 37.06
CA TYR A 878 -21.87 -2.25 35.64
C TYR A 878 -23.04 -2.99 34.97
N GLU A 879 -23.66 -3.96 35.64
CA GLU A 879 -24.86 -4.64 35.18
C GLU A 879 -26.02 -3.68 34.96
N ASN A 880 -26.39 -2.92 35.99
CA ASN A 880 -27.50 -1.97 35.93
C ASN A 880 -27.30 -0.95 34.80
N ARG A 881 -26.07 -0.45 34.62
CA ARG A 881 -25.75 0.48 33.54
C ARG A 881 -25.90 -0.16 32.16
N VAL A 882 -25.55 -1.44 32.00
CA VAL A 882 -25.69 -2.15 30.73
C VAL A 882 -27.16 -2.37 30.40
N GLU A 883 -27.97 -2.76 31.37
CA GLU A 883 -29.42 -2.90 31.24
C GLU A 883 -30.07 -1.56 30.87
N GLU A 884 -29.78 -0.48 31.62
CA GLU A 884 -30.28 0.87 31.32
C GLU A 884 -29.90 1.35 29.91
N GLN A 885 -28.65 1.12 29.47
CA GLN A 885 -28.17 1.62 28.18
C GLN A 885 -28.60 0.79 26.98
N THR A 886 -28.87 -0.50 27.19
CA THR A 886 -29.05 -1.44 26.07
C THR A 886 -30.38 -2.16 26.07
N GLY A 887 -31.12 -2.12 27.18
CA GLY A 887 -32.33 -2.90 27.42
C GLY A 887 -32.07 -4.40 27.49
N ALA A 888 -30.80 -4.84 27.52
CA ALA A 888 -30.43 -6.25 27.53
C ALA A 888 -29.71 -6.60 28.84
N GLY A 889 -30.19 -7.66 29.49
CA GLY A 889 -29.56 -8.25 30.66
C GLY A 889 -28.36 -9.13 30.29
N PHE A 890 -27.95 -9.95 31.26
CA PHE A 890 -26.86 -10.91 31.10
C PHE A 890 -27.39 -12.34 31.07
N ILE A 891 -26.80 -13.18 30.20
CA ILE A 891 -27.16 -14.61 30.13
C ILE A 891 -26.84 -15.30 31.47
N ILE A 892 -25.75 -14.87 32.11
CA ILE A 892 -25.38 -15.25 33.47
C ILE A 892 -25.06 -13.95 34.18
N SER A 893 -25.73 -13.61 35.28
CA SER A 893 -25.44 -12.36 36.00
C SER A 893 -23.98 -12.36 36.51
N PRO A 894 -23.15 -11.36 36.16
CA PRO A 894 -21.78 -11.26 36.64
C PRO A 894 -21.65 -11.19 38.17
N SER A 895 -22.53 -10.48 38.87
CA SER A 895 -22.57 -10.28 40.32
C SER A 895 -22.88 -11.59 41.03
N GLU A 896 -23.92 -12.30 40.55
CA GLU A 896 -24.25 -13.64 41.02
C GLU A 896 -23.10 -14.63 40.79
N ALA A 897 -22.46 -14.58 39.62
CA ALA A 897 -21.40 -15.52 39.26
C ALA A 897 -20.12 -15.37 40.10
N ILE A 898 -19.86 -14.19 40.64
CA ILE A 898 -18.71 -13.94 41.53
C ILE A 898 -19.09 -14.01 43.02
N GLY A 899 -20.38 -14.12 43.34
CA GLY A 899 -20.90 -14.14 44.70
C GLY A 899 -20.79 -12.79 45.41
N ALA A 900 -20.96 -11.70 44.67
CA ALA A 900 -20.96 -10.31 45.16
C ALA A 900 -22.33 -9.91 45.75
#